data_AF-Q63961-F1
#
_entry.id   AF-Q63961-F1
#
_cell.length_a   1.000
_cell.length_b   1.000
_cell.length_c   1.000
_cell.angle_alpha   90.00
_cell.angle_beta   90.00
_cell.angle_gamma   90.00
#
_symmetry.space_group_name_H-M   'P 1'
#
loop_
_entity.id
_entity.type
_entity.pdbx_description
1 polymer ?
#
loop_
_entity_poly.entity_id
_entity_poly.type
_entity_poly.pdbx_seq_one_letter_code
_entity_poly.pdbx_strand_id
1 'polypeptide(L)'
;MDRGVLPLPITLLFVIYSFVPTTGLAERVGCDLQPVDPTRGEVTFTTSQVSEGCVAQAANAVREVHVLFLDFPGMLSHLELTLQASKQNGTETQEVFLVLVSNKNVFVKFQAPEIPLHLAYDSSLVIFQGQPRVNITVLPSLTSRKQILDWAATKGAITSIAALDDPQSIVLQLGQDPKAPFLCLPEAHKDMGATLEWQPRAQTPVQSCRLEGVSGHKEAYILRILPGSEAGPRTVTVMMELSCTSGDAILILHGPPYVSWFIDINHSMQILTTGEYSVKIFPGSKVKGVELPDTPQGLIAEARKLNASIVTSFVELPLVSNVSLRASSCGGVFQTTPAPVVTTPPKDTCSPVLLMSLIQPKCGNQVMTLALNKKHVQTLQCTITGLTFWDSSCQAEDTDDHLVLSSAYSSCGMKVTAHVVSNEVIISFPSGSPPLRKKVQCIDMDSLSFQLGLYLSPHFLQASNTIELGQQAFVQVSVSPLTSEVTVQLDSCHLDLGPEGDMVELIQSRTAKGSCVTLLSPSPEGDPRFSFLLRVYMVPTPTAGTLSCNLALRPSTLSQEVYKTVSMRLNIVSPDLSGKGLVLPSVLGITFGAFLIGALLTAALWYIYSHTRGPSKREPVVAVAAPASSESSSTNHSIGSTQSTPCSTSSMA
;
A
#
# COMPACT_ATOMS: atom_id res chain seq x y z
N MET A 1 56.25 -43.11 -41.12
CA MET A 1 57.47 -43.28 -40.30
C MET A 1 57.08 -42.92 -38.88
N ASP A 2 57.00 -43.80 -37.89
CA ASP A 2 57.32 -45.20 -37.78
C ASP A 2 56.55 -45.75 -36.56
N ARG A 3 56.04 -46.99 -36.70
CA ARG A 3 55.81 -48.09 -35.71
C ARG A 3 55.47 -47.71 -34.26
N GLY A 4 54.40 -48.21 -33.64
CA GLY A 4 53.90 -49.60 -33.51
C GLY A 4 53.27 -49.69 -32.09
N VAL A 5 52.40 -50.61 -31.66
CA VAL A 5 52.21 -52.04 -31.93
C VAL A 5 50.81 -52.42 -31.37
N LEU A 6 50.03 -53.18 -32.14
CA LEU A 6 48.77 -53.94 -31.82
C LEU A 6 49.03 -55.08 -30.78
N PRO A 7 48.10 -56.02 -30.42
CA PRO A 7 46.71 -56.32 -30.86
C PRO A 7 45.69 -56.58 -29.68
N LEU A 8 44.35 -56.41 -29.84
CA LEU A 8 43.29 -57.38 -30.27
C LEU A 8 43.28 -58.73 -29.50
N PRO A 9 42.13 -59.44 -29.40
CA PRO A 9 40.71 -59.07 -29.13
C PRO A 9 40.04 -60.12 -28.21
N ILE A 10 38.72 -60.08 -27.94
CA ILE A 10 37.84 -61.28 -27.79
C ILE A 10 36.35 -60.86 -27.56
N THR A 11 35.53 -61.31 -28.52
CA THR A 11 34.08 -61.69 -28.47
C THR A 11 33.01 -60.63 -28.13
N LEU A 12 32.17 -60.13 -29.05
CA LEU A 12 31.07 -60.74 -29.84
C LEU A 12 29.88 -61.29 -29.02
N LEU A 13 28.75 -60.57 -29.04
CA LEU A 13 27.34 -61.01 -29.05
C LEU A 13 26.47 -59.74 -29.20
N PHE A 14 25.95 -59.36 -30.39
CA PHE A 14 24.66 -59.77 -30.97
C PHE A 14 23.52 -59.71 -29.92
N VAL A 15 22.41 -58.99 -30.07
CA VAL A 15 21.45 -59.04 -31.18
C VAL A 15 20.26 -58.08 -30.87
N ILE A 16 19.92 -57.23 -31.84
CA ILE A 16 18.59 -56.87 -32.39
C ILE A 16 17.48 -56.22 -31.50
N TYR A 17 16.75 -55.32 -32.17
CA TYR A 17 15.37 -54.81 -31.96
C TYR A 17 15.25 -53.57 -31.07
N SER A 18 14.57 -52.47 -31.39
CA SER A 18 13.89 -51.97 -32.59
C SER A 18 13.30 -50.60 -32.24
N PHE A 19 13.53 -49.58 -33.08
CA PHE A 19 12.72 -48.35 -33.22
C PHE A 19 12.56 -47.40 -32.00
N VAL A 20 12.06 -46.20 -32.27
CA VAL A 20 11.68 -45.05 -31.40
C VAL A 20 12.83 -44.08 -30.97
N PRO A 21 12.58 -42.77 -30.91
CA PRO A 21 13.07 -41.76 -31.86
C PRO A 21 14.19 -40.87 -31.27
N THR A 22 14.96 -40.26 -32.17
CA THR A 22 16.01 -39.27 -31.86
C THR A 22 15.47 -38.05 -31.10
N THR A 23 15.64 -38.01 -29.78
CA THR A 23 15.53 -36.80 -28.96
C THR A 23 16.92 -36.23 -28.70
N GLY A 24 17.10 -34.97 -29.08
CA GLY A 24 18.37 -34.25 -29.06
C GLY A 24 19.05 -34.19 -27.68
N LEU A 25 20.37 -34.30 -27.74
CA LEU A 25 21.30 -34.17 -26.63
C LEU A 25 21.35 -32.69 -26.19
N ALA A 26 20.52 -32.30 -25.22
CA ALA A 26 20.74 -31.07 -24.46
C ALA A 26 21.60 -31.43 -23.24
N GLU A 27 22.83 -30.91 -23.25
CA GLU A 27 23.83 -31.02 -22.18
C GLU A 27 23.21 -30.72 -20.81
N ARG A 28 23.32 -31.64 -19.84
CA ARG A 28 22.81 -31.47 -18.46
C ARG A 28 23.63 -30.43 -17.70
N VAL A 29 23.42 -29.15 -18.00
CA VAL A 29 24.10 -28.03 -17.34
C VAL A 29 23.32 -27.56 -16.09
N GLY A 30 22.15 -28.13 -15.78
CA GLY A 30 21.30 -27.71 -14.65
C GLY A 30 21.52 -28.49 -13.35
N CYS A 31 20.77 -28.07 -12.32
CA CYS A 31 20.46 -28.81 -11.10
C CYS A 31 18.94 -29.07 -11.07
N ASP A 32 18.48 -30.07 -10.31
CA ASP A 32 17.05 -30.28 -10.09
C ASP A 32 16.56 -29.43 -8.91
N LEU A 33 15.57 -28.57 -9.17
CA LEU A 33 14.97 -27.67 -8.17
C LEU A 33 14.10 -28.47 -7.18
N GLN A 34 14.34 -28.29 -5.89
CA GLN A 34 13.64 -28.95 -4.78
C GLN A 34 12.92 -27.92 -3.90
N PRO A 35 11.69 -28.21 -3.41
CA PRO A 35 10.97 -27.32 -2.50
C PRO A 35 11.75 -27.02 -1.22
N VAL A 36 11.68 -25.78 -0.74
CA VAL A 36 12.31 -25.29 0.49
C VAL A 36 11.27 -25.22 1.60
N ASP A 37 11.69 -25.54 2.83
CA ASP A 37 10.87 -25.34 4.03
C ASP A 37 10.56 -23.84 4.22
N PRO A 38 9.29 -23.43 4.44
CA PRO A 38 8.89 -22.03 4.65
C PRO A 38 9.72 -21.29 5.72
N THR A 39 10.27 -22.01 6.70
CA THR A 39 11.13 -21.42 7.74
C THR A 39 12.48 -20.91 7.21
N ARG A 40 12.95 -21.43 6.06
CA ARG A 40 14.20 -21.05 5.42
C ARG A 40 14.03 -19.95 4.38
N GLY A 41 12.85 -19.84 3.78
CA GLY A 41 12.56 -18.85 2.74
C GLY A 41 11.06 -18.56 2.63
N GLU A 42 10.69 -17.30 2.77
CA GLU A 42 9.32 -16.81 2.59
C GLU A 42 9.29 -15.73 1.52
N VAL A 43 8.30 -15.82 0.62
CA VAL A 43 8.04 -14.83 -0.42
C VAL A 43 6.61 -14.35 -0.31
N THR A 44 6.45 -13.04 -0.18
CA THR A 44 5.17 -12.36 -0.29
C THR A 44 5.23 -11.35 -1.43
N PHE A 45 4.11 -11.10 -2.10
CA PHE A 45 4.07 -10.18 -3.23
C PHE A 45 2.70 -9.55 -3.39
N THR A 46 2.66 -8.38 -4.04
CA THR A 46 1.42 -7.76 -4.51
C THR A 46 1.35 -7.81 -6.03
N THR A 47 0.17 -8.08 -6.57
CA THR A 47 -0.05 -8.18 -8.02
C THR A 47 -1.36 -7.51 -8.42
N SER A 48 -1.42 -7.05 -9.67
CA SER A 48 -2.64 -6.62 -10.34
C SER A 48 -3.25 -7.72 -11.22
N GLN A 49 -2.57 -8.87 -11.37
CA GLN A 49 -3.07 -9.99 -12.16
C GLN A 49 -4.07 -10.80 -11.34
N VAL A 50 -5.21 -11.13 -11.95
CA VAL A 50 -6.30 -11.91 -11.34
C VAL A 50 -6.54 -13.19 -12.14
N SER A 51 -7.20 -14.20 -11.56
CA SER A 51 -7.43 -15.47 -12.27
C SER A 51 -8.37 -15.30 -13.45
N GLU A 52 -9.43 -14.51 -13.26
CA GLU A 52 -10.35 -14.03 -14.29
C GLU A 52 -10.75 -12.60 -13.96
N GLY A 53 -10.74 -11.69 -14.94
CA GLY A 53 -11.19 -10.32 -14.67
C GLY A 53 -11.35 -9.44 -15.89
N CYS A 54 -11.91 -8.26 -15.69
CA CYS A 54 -12.05 -7.22 -16.69
C CYS A 54 -12.10 -5.84 -16.05
N VAL A 55 -11.68 -4.83 -16.82
CA VAL A 55 -11.82 -3.42 -16.48
C VAL A 55 -12.52 -2.76 -17.66
N ALA A 56 -13.52 -1.94 -17.38
CA ALA A 56 -14.30 -1.23 -18.38
C ALA A 56 -14.59 0.21 -17.96
N GLN A 57 -14.69 1.08 -18.96
CA GLN A 57 -15.11 2.45 -18.75
C GLN A 57 -16.64 2.56 -18.75
N ALA A 58 -17.18 3.24 -17.74
CA ALA A 58 -18.60 3.53 -17.64
C ALA A 58 -18.88 5.04 -17.83
N ALA A 59 -18.51 5.58 -18.98
CA ALA A 59 -18.73 6.98 -19.31
C ALA A 59 -20.23 7.35 -19.14
N ASN A 60 -20.53 8.34 -18.31
CA ASN A 60 -21.88 8.83 -17.95
C ASN A 60 -22.77 7.89 -17.11
N ALA A 61 -22.25 6.81 -16.52
CA ALA A 61 -23.05 6.02 -15.60
C ALA A 61 -23.26 6.77 -14.27
N VAL A 62 -24.48 6.80 -13.74
CA VAL A 62 -24.75 7.38 -12.40
C VAL A 62 -24.14 6.52 -11.29
N ARG A 63 -24.04 5.21 -11.54
CA ARG A 63 -23.54 4.21 -10.58
C ARG A 63 -22.56 3.25 -11.24
N GLU A 64 -21.36 3.12 -10.68
CA GLU A 64 -20.34 2.14 -11.06
C GLU A 64 -20.51 0.84 -10.26
N VAL A 65 -20.31 -0.31 -10.91
CA VAL A 65 -20.49 -1.62 -10.28
C VAL A 65 -19.20 -2.41 -10.34
N HIS A 66 -18.71 -2.82 -9.17
CA HIS A 66 -17.53 -3.65 -9.01
C HIS A 66 -17.92 -5.01 -8.44
N VAL A 67 -17.44 -6.09 -9.04
CA VAL A 67 -17.77 -7.47 -8.60
C VAL A 67 -16.48 -8.22 -8.24
N LEU A 68 -16.40 -8.70 -7.00
CA LEU A 68 -15.31 -9.50 -6.49
C LEU A 68 -15.78 -10.92 -6.17
N PHE A 69 -15.20 -11.91 -6.86
CA PHE A 69 -15.34 -13.32 -6.54
C PHE A 69 -14.13 -13.76 -5.71
N LEU A 70 -14.38 -14.24 -4.50
CA LEU A 70 -13.38 -14.58 -3.50
C LEU A 70 -13.41 -16.09 -3.25
N ASP A 71 -12.35 -16.78 -3.62
CA ASP A 71 -12.22 -18.22 -3.45
C ASP A 71 -11.21 -18.55 -2.34
N PHE A 72 -11.68 -19.10 -1.23
CA PHE A 72 -10.85 -19.51 -0.10
C PHE A 72 -10.80 -21.04 0.06
N PRO A 73 -9.63 -21.61 0.41
CA PRO A 73 -9.50 -23.06 0.66
C PRO A 73 -10.00 -23.44 2.08
N GLY A 74 -9.88 -22.53 3.05
CA GLY A 74 -10.23 -22.76 4.45
C GLY A 74 -11.73 -22.62 4.74
N MET A 75 -12.19 -23.17 5.87
CA MET A 75 -13.58 -22.95 6.32
C MET A 75 -13.84 -21.51 6.78
N LEU A 76 -12.82 -20.86 7.33
CA LEU A 76 -12.83 -19.48 7.81
C LEU A 76 -11.54 -18.79 7.37
N SER A 77 -11.67 -17.64 6.71
CA SER A 77 -10.55 -16.81 6.27
C SER A 77 -10.70 -15.37 6.77
N HIS A 78 -9.59 -14.62 6.83
CA HIS A 78 -9.60 -13.18 7.07
C HIS A 78 -9.27 -12.43 5.78
N LEU A 79 -9.86 -11.27 5.57
CA LEU A 79 -9.60 -10.42 4.40
C LEU A 79 -9.55 -8.96 4.82
N GLU A 80 -8.51 -8.24 4.40
CA GLU A 80 -8.48 -6.78 4.45
C GLU A 80 -8.91 -6.21 3.10
N LEU A 81 -9.98 -5.42 3.08
CA LEU A 81 -10.53 -4.83 1.86
C LEU A 81 -10.59 -3.31 2.00
N THR A 82 -9.84 -2.62 1.14
CA THR A 82 -9.73 -1.16 1.13
C THR A 82 -10.17 -0.60 -0.22
N LEU A 83 -11.13 0.32 -0.21
CA LEU A 83 -11.53 1.10 -1.37
C LEU A 83 -10.86 2.47 -1.33
N GLN A 84 -10.33 2.93 -2.45
CA GLN A 84 -9.69 4.24 -2.60
C GLN A 84 -10.34 5.00 -3.74
N ALA A 85 -10.75 6.25 -3.49
CA ALA A 85 -11.26 7.12 -4.54
C ALA A 85 -10.12 7.61 -5.46
N SER A 86 -10.37 7.71 -6.77
CA SER A 86 -9.42 8.33 -7.71
C SER A 86 -9.30 9.82 -7.45
N LYS A 87 -8.08 10.35 -7.53
CA LYS A 87 -7.76 11.78 -7.40
C LYS A 87 -8.13 12.61 -8.65
N GLN A 88 -9.02 12.12 -9.52
CA GLN A 88 -9.36 12.86 -10.73
C GLN A 88 -10.21 14.09 -10.39
N ASN A 89 -9.63 15.25 -10.69
CA ASN A 89 -10.25 16.56 -10.63
C ASN A 89 -11.60 16.59 -11.38
N GLY A 90 -12.71 16.76 -10.65
CA GLY A 90 -13.84 17.54 -11.16
C GLY A 90 -14.96 16.82 -11.93
N THR A 91 -15.24 15.56 -11.67
CA THR A 91 -16.49 14.92 -12.17
C THR A 91 -17.23 14.21 -11.05
N GLU A 92 -18.54 14.46 -10.97
CA GLU A 92 -19.54 14.01 -9.99
C GLU A 92 -19.17 12.75 -9.20
N THR A 93 -19.36 12.78 -7.89
CA THR A 93 -19.30 11.63 -6.99
C THR A 93 -20.21 10.52 -7.50
N GLN A 94 -19.63 9.61 -8.28
CA GLN A 94 -20.34 8.45 -8.83
C GLN A 94 -20.68 7.51 -7.66
N GLU A 95 -21.94 7.10 -7.55
CA GLU A 95 -22.30 6.10 -6.56
C GLU A 95 -21.61 4.78 -6.91
N VAL A 96 -21.08 4.08 -5.91
CA VAL A 96 -20.36 2.82 -6.10
C VAL A 96 -21.20 1.67 -5.60
N PHE A 97 -21.29 0.59 -6.36
CA PHE A 97 -21.97 -0.64 -5.97
C PHE A 97 -20.98 -1.80 -5.97
N LEU A 98 -20.60 -2.25 -4.78
CA LEU A 98 -19.66 -3.35 -4.60
C LEU A 98 -20.40 -4.65 -4.30
N VAL A 99 -20.17 -5.67 -5.13
CA VAL A 99 -20.71 -7.02 -4.97
C VAL A 99 -19.59 -7.95 -4.50
N LEU A 100 -19.72 -8.49 -3.28
CA LEU A 100 -18.78 -9.44 -2.70
C LEU A 100 -19.40 -10.84 -2.69
N VAL A 101 -18.76 -11.76 -3.40
CA VAL A 101 -19.18 -13.16 -3.49
C VAL A 101 -18.06 -14.03 -2.92
N SER A 102 -18.33 -14.74 -1.83
CA SER A 102 -17.38 -15.66 -1.20
C SER A 102 -17.85 -17.10 -1.33
N ASN A 103 -16.93 -18.04 -1.55
CA ASN A 103 -17.25 -19.47 -1.56
C ASN A 103 -17.29 -20.12 -0.15
N LYS A 104 -16.70 -19.44 0.85
CA LYS A 104 -16.54 -19.87 2.25
C LYS A 104 -16.73 -18.71 3.22
N ASN A 105 -16.72 -18.99 4.52
CA ASN A 105 -16.88 -17.95 5.53
C ASN A 105 -15.63 -17.06 5.58
N VAL A 106 -15.82 -15.75 5.57
CA VAL A 106 -14.74 -14.76 5.60
C VAL A 106 -15.04 -13.62 6.57
N PHE A 107 -14.05 -13.29 7.39
CA PHE A 107 -14.03 -12.09 8.23
C PHE A 107 -13.38 -10.95 7.47
N VAL A 108 -14.16 -9.92 7.13
CA VAL A 108 -13.71 -8.78 6.32
C VAL A 108 -13.47 -7.57 7.21
N LYS A 109 -12.23 -7.08 7.23
CA LYS A 109 -11.89 -5.75 7.74
C LYS A 109 -12.02 -4.77 6.58
N PHE A 110 -13.04 -3.93 6.66
CA PHE A 110 -13.48 -3.08 5.55
C PHE A 110 -13.14 -1.61 5.79
N GLN A 111 -12.52 -0.98 4.80
CA GLN A 111 -12.17 0.44 4.82
C GLN A 111 -12.62 1.10 3.51
N ALA A 112 -13.53 2.06 3.61
CA ALA A 112 -13.99 2.87 2.49
C ALA A 112 -14.19 4.32 2.97
N PRO A 113 -13.13 5.15 2.97
CA PRO A 113 -13.24 6.55 3.36
C PRO A 113 -14.04 7.33 2.30
N GLU A 114 -15.14 7.96 2.71
CA GLU A 114 -15.87 9.02 1.98
C GLU A 114 -16.43 8.67 0.59
N ILE A 115 -16.70 7.40 0.34
CA ILE A 115 -17.29 6.95 -0.92
C ILE A 115 -18.80 6.68 -0.72
N PRO A 116 -19.70 7.23 -1.56
CA PRO A 116 -21.10 6.84 -1.55
C PRO A 116 -21.26 5.39 -2.03
N LEU A 117 -21.19 4.45 -1.08
CA LEU A 117 -21.10 3.02 -1.35
C LEU A 117 -22.40 2.26 -1.02
N HIS A 118 -22.81 1.43 -1.96
CA HIS A 118 -23.74 0.32 -1.78
C HIS A 118 -22.97 -0.99 -1.77
N LEU A 119 -23.26 -1.83 -0.78
CA LEU A 119 -22.56 -3.10 -0.58
C LEU A 119 -23.56 -4.26 -0.69
N ALA A 120 -23.25 -5.24 -1.53
CA ALA A 120 -24.03 -6.46 -1.69
C ALA A 120 -23.21 -7.72 -1.36
N TYR A 121 -23.69 -8.53 -0.43
CA TYR A 121 -23.03 -9.76 0.01
C TYR A 121 -24.03 -10.75 0.62
N ASP A 122 -23.59 -12.00 0.79
CA ASP A 122 -24.31 -13.02 1.56
C ASP A 122 -23.92 -12.91 3.04
N SER A 123 -24.86 -12.49 3.90
CA SER A 123 -24.64 -12.31 5.34
C SER A 123 -24.34 -13.60 6.10
N SER A 124 -24.52 -14.77 5.48
CA SER A 124 -24.15 -16.05 6.07
C SER A 124 -22.67 -16.41 5.86
N LEU A 125 -22.03 -15.86 4.82
CA LEU A 125 -20.65 -16.15 4.44
C LEU A 125 -19.70 -14.99 4.75
N VAL A 126 -20.16 -13.74 4.66
CA VAL A 126 -19.30 -12.56 4.83
C VAL A 126 -19.65 -11.85 6.14
N ILE A 127 -18.69 -11.80 7.06
CA ILE A 127 -18.82 -11.18 8.38
C ILE A 127 -17.88 -9.98 8.47
N PHE A 128 -18.41 -8.78 8.69
CA PHE A 128 -17.59 -7.57 8.82
C PHE A 128 -17.08 -7.37 10.25
N GLN A 129 -15.82 -6.96 10.37
CA GLN A 129 -15.26 -6.49 11.62
C GLN A 129 -15.80 -5.08 11.93
N GLY A 130 -16.94 -5.03 12.60
CA GLY A 130 -17.73 -3.81 12.82
C GLY A 130 -18.89 -3.68 11.83
N GLN A 131 -19.83 -2.77 12.06
CA GLN A 131 -20.90 -2.48 11.10
C GLN A 131 -20.39 -1.49 10.05
N PRO A 132 -20.35 -1.84 8.76
CA PRO A 132 -19.97 -0.88 7.73
C PRO A 132 -21.05 0.19 7.62
N ARG A 133 -20.66 1.47 7.66
CA ARG A 133 -21.58 2.62 7.56
C ARG A 133 -21.97 2.88 6.10
N VAL A 134 -22.53 1.88 5.43
CA VAL A 134 -22.84 1.88 3.99
C VAL A 134 -24.22 1.25 3.75
N ASN A 135 -24.82 1.54 2.60
CA ASN A 135 -26.12 0.97 2.25
C ASN A 135 -25.98 -0.51 1.89
N ILE A 136 -26.55 -1.41 2.69
CA ILE A 136 -26.41 -2.86 2.50
C ILE A 136 -27.60 -3.41 1.69
N THR A 137 -27.31 -4.19 0.64
CA THR A 137 -28.29 -4.97 -0.11
C THR A 137 -28.00 -6.46 0.09
N VAL A 138 -28.99 -7.25 0.48
CA VAL A 138 -28.81 -8.71 0.58
C VAL A 138 -28.63 -9.28 -0.83
N LEU A 139 -27.54 -10.03 -1.04
CA LEU A 139 -27.32 -10.72 -2.30
C LEU A 139 -28.38 -11.82 -2.46
N PRO A 140 -29.16 -11.86 -3.56
CA PRO A 140 -30.10 -12.95 -3.79
C PRO A 140 -29.36 -14.30 -3.85
N SER A 141 -30.05 -15.38 -3.47
CA SER A 141 -29.52 -16.75 -3.49
C SER A 141 -29.34 -17.25 -4.93
N LEU A 142 -28.31 -16.73 -5.61
CA LEU A 142 -27.93 -17.07 -6.98
C LEU A 142 -26.76 -18.06 -6.93
N THR A 143 -26.84 -19.12 -7.73
CA THR A 143 -25.85 -20.20 -7.73
C THR A 143 -24.82 -20.07 -8.85
N SER A 144 -25.14 -19.36 -9.93
CA SER A 144 -24.28 -19.23 -11.10
C SER A 144 -23.57 -17.88 -11.15
N ARG A 145 -22.26 -17.89 -11.45
CA ARG A 145 -21.46 -16.68 -11.74
C ARG A 145 -22.14 -15.80 -12.78
N LYS A 146 -22.72 -16.38 -13.83
CA LYS A 146 -23.45 -15.65 -14.87
C LYS A 146 -24.68 -14.93 -14.31
N GLN A 147 -25.48 -15.61 -13.50
CA GLN A 147 -26.67 -15.01 -12.89
C GLN A 147 -26.32 -13.84 -11.96
N ILE A 148 -25.21 -13.96 -11.22
CA ILE A 148 -24.72 -12.88 -10.35
C ILE A 148 -24.30 -11.66 -11.17
N LEU A 149 -23.58 -11.88 -12.28
CA LEU A 149 -23.17 -10.80 -13.19
C LEU A 149 -24.38 -10.15 -13.88
N ASP A 150 -25.33 -10.94 -14.37
CA ASP A 150 -26.59 -10.43 -14.95
C ASP A 150 -27.36 -9.58 -13.93
N TRP A 151 -27.43 -10.03 -12.66
CA TRP A 151 -28.04 -9.27 -11.58
C TRP A 151 -27.27 -7.99 -11.24
N ALA A 152 -25.94 -8.04 -11.18
CA ALA A 152 -25.10 -6.89 -10.90
C ALA A 152 -25.25 -5.80 -11.98
N ALA A 153 -25.37 -6.21 -13.25
CA ALA A 153 -25.64 -5.31 -14.37
C ALA A 153 -27.01 -4.59 -14.27
N THR A 154 -27.97 -5.11 -13.50
CA THR A 154 -29.23 -4.39 -13.23
C THR A 154 -29.08 -3.23 -12.25
N LYS A 155 -27.96 -3.16 -11.51
CA LYS A 155 -27.71 -2.13 -10.49
C LYS A 155 -26.95 -0.92 -11.02
N GLY A 156 -26.24 -1.08 -12.14
CA GLY A 156 -25.42 -0.05 -12.77
C GLY A 156 -24.48 -0.65 -13.82
N ALA A 157 -23.61 0.17 -14.38
CA ALA A 157 -22.62 -0.29 -15.35
C ALA A 157 -21.46 -0.99 -14.64
N ILE A 158 -21.13 -2.21 -15.06
CA ILE A 158 -20.01 -2.98 -14.49
C ILE A 158 -18.70 -2.39 -14.99
N THR A 159 -17.92 -1.81 -14.07
CA THR A 159 -16.63 -1.19 -14.32
C THR A 159 -15.47 -2.15 -14.08
N SER A 160 -15.62 -3.11 -13.15
CA SER A 160 -14.61 -4.15 -12.97
C SER A 160 -15.17 -5.45 -12.44
N ILE A 161 -14.63 -6.57 -12.93
CA ILE A 161 -14.84 -7.91 -12.38
C ILE A 161 -13.48 -8.49 -12.03
N ALA A 162 -13.34 -9.12 -10.86
CA ALA A 162 -12.14 -9.86 -10.52
C ALA A 162 -12.47 -11.14 -9.73
N ALA A 163 -11.87 -12.25 -10.13
CA ALA A 163 -11.81 -13.49 -9.39
C ALA A 163 -10.43 -13.64 -8.74
N LEU A 164 -10.41 -13.88 -7.43
CA LEU A 164 -9.21 -13.86 -6.59
C LEU A 164 -9.13 -15.16 -5.79
N ASP A 165 -7.99 -15.85 -5.91
CA ASP A 165 -7.71 -17.11 -5.24
C ASP A 165 -6.92 -16.86 -3.93
N ASP A 166 -7.56 -17.15 -2.80
CA ASP A 166 -7.07 -17.00 -1.42
C ASP A 166 -6.45 -15.61 -1.10
N PRO A 167 -7.18 -14.50 -1.28
CA PRO A 167 -6.66 -13.15 -1.02
C PRO A 167 -6.44 -12.87 0.48
N GLN A 168 -5.28 -12.30 0.82
CA GLN A 168 -4.98 -11.75 2.15
C GLN A 168 -5.44 -10.30 2.28
N SER A 169 -5.13 -9.46 1.30
CA SER A 169 -5.55 -8.06 1.23
C SER A 169 -5.88 -7.65 -0.20
N ILE A 170 -6.84 -6.73 -0.36
CA ILE A 170 -7.29 -6.19 -1.64
C ILE A 170 -7.41 -4.67 -1.52
N VAL A 171 -6.82 -3.97 -2.48
CA VAL A 171 -6.96 -2.53 -2.69
C VAL A 171 -7.67 -2.31 -4.02
N LEU A 172 -8.88 -1.75 -3.97
CA LEU A 172 -9.66 -1.40 -5.15
C LEU A 172 -9.62 0.12 -5.34
N GLN A 173 -9.02 0.57 -6.43
CA GLN A 173 -9.01 1.98 -6.82
C GLN A 173 -10.22 2.25 -7.71
N LEU A 174 -11.07 3.16 -7.25
CA LEU A 174 -12.29 3.60 -7.93
C LEU A 174 -11.96 4.68 -8.95
N GLY A 175 -12.76 4.80 -9.98
CA GLY A 175 -12.57 5.78 -11.05
C GLY A 175 -12.32 5.15 -12.42
N GLN A 176 -12.43 5.97 -13.45
CA GLN A 176 -12.40 5.51 -14.83
C GLN A 176 -10.97 5.48 -15.38
N ASP A 177 -10.55 4.34 -15.92
CA ASP A 177 -9.41 4.29 -16.82
C ASP A 177 -9.89 4.66 -18.23
N PRO A 178 -9.48 5.83 -18.78
CA PRO A 178 -9.89 6.26 -20.12
C PRO A 178 -9.38 5.36 -21.24
N LYS A 179 -8.48 4.41 -20.95
CA LYS A 179 -7.98 3.42 -21.92
C LYS A 179 -8.77 2.10 -21.89
N ALA A 180 -9.64 1.91 -20.90
CA ALA A 180 -10.40 0.67 -20.77
C ALA A 180 -11.52 0.57 -21.83
N PRO A 181 -11.87 -0.65 -22.28
CA PRO A 181 -13.00 -0.85 -23.19
C PRO A 181 -14.33 -0.45 -22.55
N PHE A 182 -15.37 -0.18 -23.34
CA PHE A 182 -16.71 0.15 -22.82
C PHE A 182 -17.47 -1.05 -22.22
N LEU A 183 -17.04 -2.27 -22.50
CA LEU A 183 -17.70 -3.50 -22.08
C LEU A 183 -16.74 -4.35 -21.24
N CYS A 184 -17.19 -4.76 -20.05
CA CYS A 184 -16.42 -5.63 -19.17
C CYS A 184 -16.67 -7.09 -19.53
N LEU A 185 -15.76 -7.69 -20.30
CA LEU A 185 -15.76 -9.12 -20.62
C LEU A 185 -14.63 -9.79 -19.85
N PRO A 186 -14.92 -10.68 -18.87
CA PRO A 186 -13.90 -11.34 -18.08
C PRO A 186 -12.93 -12.17 -18.95
N GLU A 187 -11.63 -11.92 -18.78
CA GLU A 187 -10.52 -12.62 -19.45
C GLU A 187 -9.68 -13.37 -18.40
N ALA A 188 -9.17 -14.55 -18.77
CA ALA A 188 -8.26 -15.29 -17.90
C ALA A 188 -6.91 -14.57 -17.75
N HIS A 189 -6.33 -14.59 -16.55
CA HIS A 189 -5.04 -13.95 -16.25
C HIS A 189 -4.98 -12.45 -16.59
N LYS A 190 -6.12 -11.76 -16.48
CA LYS A 190 -6.23 -10.33 -16.77
C LYS A 190 -5.40 -9.53 -15.79
N ASP A 191 -4.72 -8.52 -16.33
CA ASP A 191 -4.03 -7.50 -15.57
C ASP A 191 -4.98 -6.33 -15.32
N MET A 192 -5.31 -6.08 -14.05
CA MET A 192 -6.25 -5.04 -13.62
C MET A 192 -5.62 -3.64 -13.58
N GLY A 193 -4.33 -3.52 -13.92
CA GLY A 193 -3.62 -2.23 -13.93
C GLY A 193 -3.67 -1.52 -12.59
N ALA A 194 -4.10 -0.25 -12.59
CA ALA A 194 -4.25 0.53 -11.36
C ALA A 194 -5.58 0.26 -10.62
N THR A 195 -6.56 -0.38 -11.27
CA THR A 195 -7.91 -0.56 -10.71
C THR A 195 -7.92 -1.50 -9.51
N LEU A 196 -7.10 -2.55 -9.51
CA LEU A 196 -7.04 -3.53 -8.42
C LEU A 196 -5.62 -4.00 -8.19
N GLU A 197 -5.18 -3.93 -6.94
CA GLU A 197 -3.94 -4.54 -6.44
C GLU A 197 -4.28 -5.42 -5.24
N TRP A 198 -3.72 -6.62 -5.18
CA TRP A 198 -4.01 -7.57 -4.10
C TRP A 198 -2.78 -8.38 -3.71
N GLN A 199 -2.83 -8.94 -2.51
CA GLN A 199 -1.81 -9.84 -1.96
C GLN A 199 -2.44 -11.22 -1.72
N PRO A 200 -1.93 -12.29 -2.35
CA PRO A 200 -2.33 -13.66 -2.02
C PRO A 200 -1.86 -14.07 -0.63
N ARG A 201 -2.63 -14.93 0.03
CA ARG A 201 -2.27 -15.54 1.32
C ARG A 201 -1.38 -16.77 1.15
N ALA A 202 -1.64 -17.57 0.11
CA ALA A 202 -0.87 -18.76 -0.17
C ALA A 202 0.61 -18.40 -0.38
N GLN A 203 1.48 -19.02 0.42
CA GLN A 203 2.93 -18.84 0.27
C GLN A 203 3.39 -19.41 -1.08
N THR A 204 4.22 -18.64 -1.80
CA THR A 204 4.80 -19.13 -3.05
C THR A 204 5.84 -20.19 -2.74
N PRO A 205 5.79 -21.39 -3.36
CA PRO A 205 6.76 -22.43 -3.12
C PRO A 205 8.15 -21.95 -3.57
N VAL A 206 9.04 -21.72 -2.61
CA VAL A 206 10.45 -21.42 -2.88
C VAL A 206 11.16 -22.72 -3.23
N GLN A 207 11.93 -22.71 -4.30
CA GLN A 207 12.75 -23.86 -4.68
C GLN A 207 14.23 -23.58 -4.45
N SER A 208 15.02 -24.64 -4.27
CA SER A 208 16.47 -24.56 -4.11
C SER A 208 17.15 -25.69 -4.84
N CYS A 209 18.43 -25.54 -5.13
CA CYS A 209 19.24 -26.64 -5.62
C CYS A 209 20.71 -26.43 -5.31
N ARG A 210 21.48 -27.52 -5.31
CA ARG A 210 22.94 -27.48 -5.19
C ARG A 210 23.58 -27.64 -6.56
N LEU A 211 24.57 -26.81 -6.87
CA LEU A 211 25.32 -26.89 -8.12
C LEU A 211 26.56 -27.76 -7.93
N GLU A 212 26.58 -28.91 -8.61
CA GLU A 212 27.74 -29.80 -8.61
C GLU A 212 28.94 -29.16 -9.32
N GLY A 213 30.15 -29.42 -8.82
CA GLY A 213 31.40 -28.98 -9.45
C GLY A 213 31.84 -27.54 -9.15
N VAL A 214 31.12 -26.78 -8.32
CA VAL A 214 31.50 -25.42 -7.90
C VAL A 214 32.03 -25.44 -6.47
N SER A 215 33.27 -24.97 -6.27
CA SER A 215 33.86 -24.81 -4.94
C SER A 215 33.47 -23.46 -4.32
N GLY A 216 33.21 -23.44 -3.00
CA GLY A 216 32.84 -22.24 -2.24
C GLY A 216 31.44 -22.30 -1.60
N HIS A 217 31.09 -21.24 -0.87
CA HIS A 217 29.80 -21.07 -0.19
C HIS A 217 29.08 -19.80 -0.66
N LYS A 218 28.99 -19.62 -1.98
CA LYS A 218 28.34 -18.47 -2.59
C LYS A 218 26.89 -18.82 -2.94
N GLU A 219 25.97 -17.99 -2.49
CA GLU A 219 24.53 -18.25 -2.58
C GLU A 219 23.89 -17.43 -3.70
N ALA A 220 23.01 -18.05 -4.48
CA ALA A 220 22.21 -17.37 -5.50
C ALA A 220 20.72 -17.34 -5.13
N TYR A 221 20.13 -16.16 -5.27
CA TYR A 221 18.72 -15.87 -5.12
C TYR A 221 18.19 -15.42 -6.48
N ILE A 222 17.26 -16.19 -7.05
CA ILE A 222 16.78 -16.02 -8.41
C ILE A 222 15.28 -15.73 -8.37
N LEU A 223 14.89 -14.56 -8.85
CA LEU A 223 13.49 -14.17 -9.02
C LEU A 223 13.20 -14.01 -10.52
N ARG A 224 12.24 -14.78 -11.03
CA ARG A 224 11.80 -14.75 -12.42
C ARG A 224 10.37 -14.27 -12.51
N ILE A 225 10.16 -13.12 -13.16
CA ILE A 225 8.84 -12.57 -13.47
C ILE A 225 8.40 -13.08 -14.84
N LEU A 226 7.25 -13.74 -14.88
CA LEU A 226 6.66 -14.25 -16.11
C LEU A 226 6.04 -13.11 -16.93
N PRO A 227 6.06 -13.20 -18.27
CA PRO A 227 5.39 -12.23 -19.12
C PRO A 227 3.88 -12.20 -18.86
N GLY A 228 3.32 -10.99 -18.85
CA GLY A 228 1.88 -10.75 -18.69
C GLY A 228 1.17 -10.68 -20.05
N SER A 229 -0.17 -10.61 -20.01
CA SER A 229 -0.99 -10.43 -21.21
C SER A 229 -0.73 -9.08 -21.91
N GLU A 230 -0.40 -8.05 -21.13
CA GLU A 230 -0.19 -6.68 -21.64
C GLU A 230 1.26 -6.21 -21.42
N ALA A 231 1.90 -5.73 -22.50
CA ALA A 231 3.26 -5.22 -22.49
C ALA A 231 3.29 -3.72 -22.18
N GLY A 232 3.27 -3.37 -20.89
CA GLY A 232 3.39 -2.00 -20.41
C GLY A 232 4.67 -1.79 -19.57
N PRO A 233 5.29 -0.59 -19.60
CA PRO A 233 6.42 -0.30 -18.73
C PRO A 233 6.00 -0.42 -17.26
N ARG A 234 6.70 -1.24 -16.48
CA ARG A 234 6.42 -1.48 -15.06
C ARG A 234 7.67 -1.40 -14.21
N THR A 235 7.51 -0.91 -12.99
CA THR A 235 8.56 -0.93 -11.97
C THR A 235 8.19 -1.93 -10.89
N VAL A 236 9.04 -2.94 -10.67
CA VAL A 236 8.90 -3.95 -9.63
C VAL A 236 9.78 -3.58 -8.46
N THR A 237 9.17 -3.35 -7.30
CA THR A 237 9.88 -3.15 -6.03
C THR A 237 10.28 -4.50 -5.45
N VAL A 238 11.57 -4.72 -5.21
CA VAL A 238 12.09 -5.94 -4.59
C VAL A 238 12.70 -5.57 -3.23
N MET A 239 12.05 -6.00 -2.16
CA MET A 239 12.55 -5.91 -0.80
C MET A 239 13.16 -7.26 -0.39
N MET A 240 14.41 -7.24 0.04
CA MET A 240 15.13 -8.46 0.42
C MET A 240 15.71 -8.34 1.82
N GLU A 241 15.32 -9.27 2.67
CA GLU A 241 15.72 -9.35 4.07
C GLU A 241 16.40 -10.70 4.33
N LEU A 242 17.74 -10.69 4.33
CA LEU A 242 18.52 -11.88 4.71
C LEU A 242 18.82 -11.87 6.20
N SER A 243 18.55 -12.99 6.85
CA SER A 243 18.96 -13.32 8.21
C SER A 243 20.10 -14.34 8.19
N CYS A 244 21.06 -14.24 9.12
CA CYS A 244 22.23 -15.14 9.21
C CYS A 244 23.17 -15.17 7.98
N THR A 245 23.48 -14.04 7.35
CA THR A 245 24.40 -14.06 6.20
C THR A 245 25.84 -14.33 6.64
N SER A 246 26.46 -15.39 6.13
CA SER A 246 27.86 -15.74 6.41
C SER A 246 28.76 -15.78 5.17
N GLY A 247 28.30 -15.26 4.01
CA GLY A 247 29.07 -15.33 2.77
C GLY A 247 28.60 -14.39 1.66
N ASP A 248 29.28 -14.50 0.52
CA ASP A 248 28.97 -13.81 -0.72
C ASP A 248 27.61 -14.28 -1.29
N ALA A 249 26.74 -13.34 -1.65
CA ALA A 249 25.44 -13.62 -2.24
C ALA A 249 25.28 -12.95 -3.62
N ILE A 250 24.42 -13.53 -4.45
CA ILE A 250 24.04 -13.04 -5.77
C ILE A 250 22.52 -12.96 -5.84
N LEU A 251 22.00 -11.84 -6.35
CA LEU A 251 20.60 -11.65 -6.70
C LEU A 251 20.46 -11.59 -8.22
N ILE A 252 19.72 -12.52 -8.80
CA ILE A 252 19.39 -12.58 -10.23
C ILE A 252 17.91 -12.25 -10.41
N LEU A 253 17.61 -11.12 -11.04
CA LEU A 253 16.25 -10.68 -11.35
C LEU A 253 16.01 -10.79 -12.85
N HIS A 254 15.18 -11.74 -13.25
CA HIS A 254 14.77 -11.91 -14.64
C HIS A 254 13.33 -11.48 -14.82
N GLY A 255 13.07 -10.78 -15.91
CA GLY A 255 11.75 -10.34 -16.31
C GLY A 255 11.74 -9.81 -17.74
N PRO A 256 10.55 -9.60 -18.32
CA PRO A 256 10.38 -9.04 -19.66
C PRO A 256 11.09 -7.69 -19.83
N PRO A 257 11.40 -7.27 -21.08
CA PRO A 257 12.18 -6.05 -21.34
C PRO A 257 11.51 -4.75 -20.88
N TYR A 258 10.19 -4.78 -20.63
CA TYR A 258 9.42 -3.64 -20.13
C TYR A 258 9.42 -3.53 -18.58
N VAL A 259 10.09 -4.44 -17.87
CA VAL A 259 10.23 -4.41 -16.41
C VAL A 259 11.49 -3.66 -16.00
N SER A 260 11.33 -2.72 -15.08
CA SER A 260 12.42 -2.06 -14.34
C SER A 260 12.37 -2.47 -12.88
N TRP A 261 13.52 -2.48 -12.20
CA TRP A 261 13.64 -2.97 -10.82
C TRP A 261 13.99 -1.84 -9.85
N PHE A 262 13.30 -1.79 -8.71
CA PHE A 262 13.66 -0.94 -7.59
C PHE A 262 14.03 -1.83 -6.40
N ILE A 263 15.30 -1.85 -6.01
CA ILE A 263 15.87 -2.85 -5.11
C ILE A 263 16.14 -2.23 -3.73
N ASP A 264 15.61 -2.86 -2.69
CA ASP A 264 15.85 -2.55 -1.28
C ASP A 264 16.46 -3.80 -0.59
N ILE A 265 17.75 -3.75 -0.29
CA ILE A 265 18.54 -4.87 0.25
C ILE A 265 19.18 -4.47 1.58
N ASN A 266 19.16 -5.37 2.55
CA ASN A 266 19.78 -5.14 3.87
C ASN A 266 21.27 -5.55 3.96
N HIS A 267 21.81 -6.26 2.95
CA HIS A 267 23.23 -6.69 2.88
C HIS A 267 23.85 -6.44 1.51
N SER A 268 25.18 -6.35 1.45
CA SER A 268 25.92 -6.23 0.19
C SER A 268 25.91 -7.55 -0.59
N MET A 269 25.44 -7.53 -1.84
CA MET A 269 25.41 -8.69 -2.73
C MET A 269 25.62 -8.28 -4.19
N GLN A 270 26.00 -9.23 -5.05
CA GLN A 270 26.12 -8.99 -6.49
C GLN A 270 24.72 -9.00 -7.12
N ILE A 271 24.41 -7.99 -7.93
CA ILE A 271 23.09 -7.84 -8.55
C ILE A 271 23.23 -8.07 -10.05
N LEU A 272 22.36 -8.92 -10.60
CA LEU A 272 22.25 -9.20 -12.02
C LEU A 272 20.78 -9.09 -12.42
N THR A 273 20.44 -8.21 -13.36
CA THR A 273 19.04 -7.97 -13.73
C THR A 273 18.86 -7.89 -15.24
N THR A 274 17.67 -8.22 -15.74
CA THR A 274 17.21 -7.75 -17.06
C THR A 274 16.70 -6.31 -16.98
N GLY A 275 16.64 -5.59 -18.10
CA GLY A 275 16.03 -4.25 -18.14
C GLY A 275 16.88 -3.16 -17.47
N GLU A 276 16.26 -2.31 -16.64
CA GLU A 276 16.93 -1.27 -15.86
C GLU A 276 16.70 -1.51 -14.37
N TYR A 277 17.66 -1.16 -13.51
CA TYR A 277 17.46 -1.21 -12.07
C TYR A 277 17.96 0.03 -11.34
N SER A 278 17.41 0.26 -10.16
CA SER A 278 17.82 1.29 -9.21
C SER A 278 17.82 0.70 -7.81
N VAL A 279 18.67 1.23 -6.92
CA VAL A 279 18.76 0.78 -5.53
C VAL A 279 18.27 1.91 -4.63
N LYS A 280 17.54 1.60 -3.56
CA LYS A 280 16.93 2.60 -2.66
C LYS A 280 17.91 3.66 -2.13
N ILE A 281 19.18 3.31 -1.97
CA ILE A 281 20.26 4.22 -1.53
C ILE A 281 20.59 5.28 -2.62
N PHE A 282 20.35 4.96 -3.89
CA PHE A 282 20.60 5.81 -5.06
C PHE A 282 19.40 5.81 -6.03
N PRO A 283 18.23 6.37 -5.63
CA PRO A 283 16.99 6.24 -6.39
C PRO A 283 17.04 6.93 -7.76
N GLY A 284 17.89 7.93 -7.93
CA GLY A 284 18.08 8.65 -9.21
C GLY A 284 19.04 7.98 -10.19
N SER A 285 19.81 6.98 -9.75
CA SER A 285 20.84 6.33 -10.56
C SER A 285 20.30 5.05 -11.18
N LYS A 286 19.72 5.16 -12.37
CA LYS A 286 19.31 4.00 -13.17
C LYS A 286 20.51 3.32 -13.80
N VAL A 287 20.69 2.04 -13.51
CA VAL A 287 21.75 1.20 -14.08
C VAL A 287 21.14 0.24 -15.09
N LYS A 288 21.78 0.12 -16.25
CA LYS A 288 21.35 -0.81 -17.29
C LYS A 288 21.71 -2.25 -16.89
N GLY A 289 20.73 -3.14 -16.94
CA GLY A 289 20.91 -4.57 -16.73
C GLY A 289 21.60 -5.27 -17.90
N VAL A 290 21.64 -6.59 -17.84
CA VAL A 290 22.27 -7.48 -18.84
C VAL A 290 21.22 -8.36 -19.51
N GLU A 291 21.56 -8.94 -20.65
CA GLU A 291 20.74 -9.98 -21.28
C GLU A 291 20.91 -11.29 -20.50
N LEU A 292 19.80 -11.81 -19.99
CA LEU A 292 19.76 -13.05 -19.22
C LEU A 292 18.98 -14.14 -19.97
N PRO A 293 19.33 -15.42 -19.79
CA PRO A 293 18.58 -16.52 -20.39
C PRO A 293 17.13 -16.57 -19.88
N ASP A 294 16.18 -16.83 -20.78
CA ASP A 294 14.74 -16.86 -20.43
C ASP A 294 14.29 -18.15 -19.75
N THR A 295 15.12 -19.20 -19.75
CA THR A 295 14.78 -20.51 -19.18
C THR A 295 15.27 -20.64 -17.74
N PRO A 296 14.53 -21.35 -16.87
CA PRO A 296 14.99 -21.66 -15.50
C PRO A 296 16.40 -22.25 -15.46
N GLN A 297 16.69 -23.22 -16.33
CA GLN A 297 18.01 -23.85 -16.42
C GLN A 297 19.09 -22.88 -16.91
N GLY A 298 18.74 -21.92 -17.77
CA GLY A 298 19.66 -20.88 -18.21
C GLY A 298 20.03 -19.91 -17.09
N LEU A 299 19.06 -19.50 -16.26
CA LEU A 299 19.33 -18.67 -15.07
C LEU A 299 20.18 -19.41 -14.04
N ILE A 300 19.93 -20.71 -13.85
CA ILE A 300 20.75 -21.58 -13.00
C ILE A 300 22.19 -21.70 -13.55
N ALA A 301 22.35 -21.80 -14.87
CA ALA A 301 23.67 -21.80 -15.49
C ALA A 301 24.40 -20.46 -15.32
N GLU A 302 23.67 -19.34 -15.31
CA GLU A 302 24.24 -18.01 -15.04
C GLU A 302 24.69 -17.88 -13.58
N ALA A 303 23.92 -18.42 -12.63
CA ALA A 303 24.36 -18.53 -11.23
C ALA A 303 25.65 -19.37 -11.11
N ARG A 304 25.76 -20.47 -11.86
CA ARG A 304 27.00 -21.28 -11.91
C ARG A 304 28.18 -20.49 -12.47
N LYS A 305 28.01 -19.73 -13.55
CA LYS A 305 29.07 -18.84 -14.10
C LYS A 305 29.57 -17.83 -13.08
N LEU A 306 28.68 -17.36 -12.19
CA LEU A 306 29.01 -16.46 -11.09
C LEU A 306 29.61 -17.18 -9.86
N ASN A 307 29.98 -18.45 -9.99
CA ASN A 307 30.54 -19.32 -8.94
C ASN A 307 29.59 -19.53 -7.76
N ALA A 308 28.27 -19.47 -7.97
CA ALA A 308 27.32 -19.91 -6.95
C ALA A 308 27.42 -21.42 -6.76
N SER A 309 27.58 -21.87 -5.52
CA SER A 309 27.57 -23.30 -5.19
C SER A 309 26.17 -23.80 -4.82
N ILE A 310 25.27 -22.90 -4.44
CA ILE A 310 23.88 -23.18 -4.10
C ILE A 310 22.97 -22.10 -4.66
N VAL A 311 21.85 -22.54 -5.26
CA VAL A 311 20.69 -21.68 -5.52
C VAL A 311 19.80 -21.82 -4.30
N THR A 312 19.84 -20.85 -3.41
CA THR A 312 19.12 -20.87 -2.12
C THR A 312 17.64 -20.58 -2.31
N SER A 313 17.31 -19.72 -3.28
CA SER A 313 15.93 -19.35 -3.60
C SER A 313 15.78 -19.24 -5.11
N PHE A 314 14.83 -19.97 -5.65
CA PHE A 314 14.34 -19.85 -7.02
C PHE A 314 12.83 -19.69 -6.96
N VAL A 315 12.34 -18.58 -7.51
CA VAL A 315 10.93 -18.20 -7.41
C VAL A 315 10.46 -17.68 -8.76
N GLU A 316 9.33 -18.22 -9.23
CA GLU A 316 8.65 -17.73 -10.42
C GLU A 316 7.36 -17.04 -9.98
N LEU A 317 7.19 -15.78 -10.36
CA LEU A 317 6.00 -15.00 -10.06
C LEU A 317 5.36 -14.49 -11.35
N PRO A 318 4.02 -14.28 -11.37
CA PRO A 318 3.38 -13.51 -12.42
C PRO A 318 3.86 -12.05 -12.40
N LEU A 319 3.25 -11.20 -13.22
CA LEU A 319 3.53 -9.76 -13.19
C LEU A 319 3.12 -9.17 -11.82
N VAL A 320 4.09 -8.64 -11.07
CA VAL A 320 3.92 -8.13 -9.70
C VAL A 320 4.30 -6.66 -9.60
N SER A 321 3.86 -5.98 -8.54
CA SER A 321 4.23 -4.60 -8.23
C SER A 321 5.31 -4.56 -7.14
N ASN A 322 5.09 -5.30 -6.04
CA ASN A 322 6.03 -5.40 -4.92
C ASN A 322 6.30 -6.87 -4.59
N VAL A 323 7.55 -7.18 -4.25
CA VAL A 323 7.99 -8.51 -3.80
C VAL A 323 8.82 -8.34 -2.54
N SER A 324 8.53 -9.13 -1.52
CA SER A 324 9.31 -9.22 -0.29
C SER A 324 9.85 -10.64 -0.15
N LEU A 325 11.17 -10.78 -0.21
CA LEU A 325 11.90 -12.03 -0.05
C LEU A 325 12.60 -12.03 1.32
N ARG A 326 12.23 -13.01 2.16
CA ARG A 326 12.90 -13.29 3.43
C ARG A 326 13.61 -14.62 3.33
N ALA A 327 14.89 -14.68 3.67
CA ALA A 327 15.62 -15.94 3.74
C ALA A 327 16.54 -16.01 4.95
N SER A 328 16.70 -17.22 5.49
CA SER A 328 17.63 -17.51 6.58
C SER A 328 18.68 -18.53 6.12
N SER A 329 19.95 -18.10 6.08
CA SER A 329 21.10 -18.97 5.75
C SER A 329 21.97 -19.29 6.98
N CYS A 330 21.35 -19.82 8.03
CA CYS A 330 22.11 -20.31 9.18
C CYS A 330 22.53 -21.77 8.87
N GLY A 331 23.83 -22.03 8.69
CA GLY A 331 24.39 -23.33 8.28
C GLY A 331 23.88 -24.52 9.10
N GLY A 332 22.91 -25.25 8.54
CA GLY A 332 22.26 -26.40 9.17
C GLY A 332 22.21 -27.58 8.21
N VAL A 333 23.02 -28.60 8.54
CA VAL A 333 23.10 -29.95 7.95
C VAL A 333 21.75 -30.40 7.39
N PHE A 334 21.75 -30.83 6.12
CA PHE A 334 20.63 -31.53 5.48
C PHE A 334 20.34 -32.82 6.26
N GLN A 335 19.44 -32.78 7.24
CA GLN A 335 18.77 -33.98 7.71
C GLN A 335 17.57 -34.23 6.81
N THR A 336 17.69 -35.23 5.95
CA THR A 336 16.61 -35.85 5.19
C THR A 336 15.56 -36.32 6.19
N THR A 337 14.58 -35.47 6.47
CA THR A 337 13.42 -35.84 7.28
C THR A 337 12.41 -36.51 6.35
N PRO A 338 11.79 -37.64 6.75
CA PRO A 338 10.81 -38.33 5.91
C PRO A 338 9.66 -37.40 5.55
N ALA A 339 9.11 -37.57 4.34
CA ALA A 339 8.00 -36.79 3.79
C ALA A 339 6.91 -36.52 4.84
N PRO A 340 6.36 -35.29 4.92
CA PRO A 340 5.28 -34.99 5.84
C PRO A 340 4.07 -35.83 5.43
N VAL A 341 3.66 -36.71 6.34
CA VAL A 341 2.37 -37.39 6.29
C VAL A 341 1.31 -36.29 6.20
N VAL A 342 0.46 -36.36 5.18
CA VAL A 342 -0.72 -35.50 5.03
C VAL A 342 -1.64 -35.76 6.23
N THR A 343 -1.44 -35.01 7.31
CA THR A 343 -2.37 -34.94 8.43
C THR A 343 -3.51 -34.04 8.01
N THR A 344 -4.63 -34.65 7.65
CA THR A 344 -5.96 -34.02 7.69
C THR A 344 -6.08 -33.20 8.98
N PRO A 345 -6.48 -31.91 8.92
CA PRO A 345 -6.63 -31.09 10.10
C PRO A 345 -7.67 -31.73 11.02
N PRO A 346 -7.44 -31.77 12.35
CA PRO A 346 -8.36 -32.39 13.28
C PRO A 346 -9.69 -31.66 13.23
N LYS A 347 -10.74 -32.39 12.88
CA LYS A 347 -12.12 -31.97 13.07
C LYS A 347 -12.39 -31.73 14.55
N ASP A 348 -13.15 -30.67 14.84
CA ASP A 348 -13.97 -30.51 16.03
C ASP A 348 -13.25 -30.29 17.37
N THR A 349 -12.63 -29.13 17.57
CA THR A 349 -12.26 -28.67 18.92
C THR A 349 -12.34 -27.15 19.05
N CYS A 350 -13.08 -26.67 20.06
CA CYS A 350 -13.21 -25.25 20.41
C CYS A 350 -11.83 -24.58 20.51
N SER A 351 -11.59 -23.52 19.72
CA SER A 351 -10.34 -22.76 19.77
C SER A 351 -10.37 -21.74 20.92
N PRO A 352 -9.60 -21.95 22.01
CA PRO A 352 -9.61 -21.03 23.15
C PRO A 352 -9.09 -19.64 22.77
N VAL A 353 -8.14 -19.56 21.83
CA VAL A 353 -7.55 -18.29 21.37
C VAL A 353 -8.58 -17.42 20.66
N LEU A 354 -9.40 -18.01 19.77
CA LEU A 354 -10.43 -17.29 19.05
C LEU A 354 -11.56 -16.85 19.98
N LEU A 355 -11.97 -17.73 20.92
CA LEU A 355 -12.99 -17.37 21.91
C LEU A 355 -12.53 -16.19 22.78
N MET A 356 -11.25 -16.16 23.17
CA MET A 356 -10.67 -15.04 23.91
C MET A 356 -10.74 -13.72 23.13
N SER A 357 -10.62 -13.73 21.81
CA SER A 357 -10.68 -12.52 20.99
C SER A 357 -12.07 -11.86 20.93
N LEU A 358 -13.13 -12.65 21.10
CA LEU A 358 -14.52 -12.17 21.12
C LEU A 358 -14.88 -11.39 22.39
N ILE A 359 -14.08 -11.55 23.45
CA ILE A 359 -14.32 -10.92 24.76
C ILE A 359 -13.78 -9.48 24.72
N GLN A 360 -14.64 -8.54 24.37
CA GLN A 360 -14.32 -7.10 24.33
C GLN A 360 -15.21 -6.33 25.31
N PRO A 361 -14.64 -5.82 26.42
CA PRO A 361 -15.41 -5.06 27.39
C PRO A 361 -15.70 -3.65 26.90
N LYS A 362 -16.87 -3.13 27.28
CA LYS A 362 -17.24 -1.71 27.12
C LYS A 362 -17.51 -1.11 28.48
N CYS A 363 -16.99 0.10 28.69
CA CYS A 363 -17.25 0.90 29.88
C CYS A 363 -18.11 2.09 29.47
N GLY A 364 -19.20 2.32 30.18
CA GLY A 364 -20.00 3.55 30.06
C GLY A 364 -21.10 3.57 31.11
N ASN A 365 -21.57 4.76 31.48
CA ASN A 365 -22.63 4.94 32.48
C ASN A 365 -22.38 4.20 33.80
N GLN A 366 -21.13 4.16 34.29
CA GLN A 366 -20.71 3.45 35.52
C GLN A 366 -20.87 1.92 35.51
N VAL A 367 -21.06 1.32 34.34
CA VAL A 367 -21.24 -0.13 34.15
C VAL A 367 -20.20 -0.66 33.18
N MET A 368 -19.67 -1.86 33.46
CA MET A 368 -18.85 -2.62 32.53
C MET A 368 -19.74 -3.70 31.90
N THR A 369 -19.86 -3.67 30.58
CA THR A 369 -20.70 -4.58 29.80
C THR A 369 -19.85 -5.39 28.83
N LEU A 370 -20.13 -6.69 28.75
CA LEU A 370 -19.49 -7.62 27.85
C LEU A 370 -20.57 -8.50 27.21
N ALA A 371 -20.71 -8.42 25.89
CA ALA A 371 -21.73 -9.17 25.17
C ALA A 371 -21.06 -10.18 24.23
N LEU A 372 -21.32 -11.47 24.43
CA LEU A 372 -20.89 -12.55 23.54
C LEU A 372 -22.08 -13.02 22.69
N ASN A 373 -21.97 -12.90 21.37
CA ASN A 373 -23.00 -13.37 20.46
C ASN A 373 -22.95 -14.92 20.35
N LYS A 374 -24.08 -15.57 20.61
CA LYS A 374 -24.19 -17.05 20.63
C LYS A 374 -23.88 -17.67 19.27
N LYS A 375 -24.25 -17.03 18.16
CA LYS A 375 -23.96 -17.52 16.81
C LYS A 375 -22.46 -17.55 16.56
N HIS A 376 -21.72 -16.52 16.98
CA HIS A 376 -20.26 -16.50 16.87
C HIS A 376 -19.60 -17.61 17.70
N VAL A 377 -20.10 -17.84 18.92
CA VAL A 377 -19.60 -18.92 19.79
C VAL A 377 -19.87 -20.30 19.19
N GLN A 378 -21.05 -20.49 18.56
CA GLN A 378 -21.40 -21.70 17.83
C GLN A 378 -20.54 -21.89 16.56
N THR A 379 -20.22 -20.82 15.83
CA THR A 379 -19.28 -20.86 14.67
C THR A 379 -17.89 -21.32 15.08
N LEU A 380 -17.46 -21.04 16.32
CA LEU A 380 -16.19 -21.52 16.89
C LEU A 380 -16.28 -22.96 17.44
N GLN A 381 -17.43 -23.63 17.31
CA GLN A 381 -17.70 -24.96 17.89
C GLN A 381 -17.46 -25.02 19.41
N CYS A 382 -17.66 -23.90 20.10
CA CYS A 382 -17.53 -23.80 21.55
C CYS A 382 -18.90 -23.88 22.22
N THR A 383 -19.04 -24.72 23.26
CA THR A 383 -20.23 -24.74 24.11
C THR A 383 -19.84 -24.17 25.47
N ILE A 384 -20.48 -23.07 25.88
CA ILE A 384 -20.18 -22.38 27.15
C ILE A 384 -21.32 -22.70 28.12
N THR A 385 -21.01 -23.14 29.34
CA THR A 385 -22.00 -23.39 30.41
C THR A 385 -22.23 -22.18 31.31
N GLY A 386 -21.27 -21.26 31.38
CA GLY A 386 -21.40 -20.07 32.20
C GLY A 386 -20.34 -19.04 31.88
N LEU A 387 -20.71 -17.77 32.02
CA LEU A 387 -19.83 -16.62 31.86
C LEU A 387 -20.02 -15.75 33.09
N THR A 388 -18.95 -15.53 33.86
CA THR A 388 -19.01 -14.73 35.09
C THR A 388 -17.86 -13.71 35.14
N PHE A 389 -18.01 -12.69 35.97
CA PHE A 389 -16.85 -11.92 36.43
C PHE A 389 -16.04 -12.76 37.45
N TRP A 390 -14.97 -12.16 38.00
CA TRP A 390 -14.17 -12.78 39.05
C TRP A 390 -15.05 -13.23 40.23
N ASP A 391 -16.02 -12.38 40.59
CA ASP A 391 -17.06 -12.72 41.55
C ASP A 391 -18.11 -13.63 40.89
N SER A 392 -18.21 -14.86 41.39
CA SER A 392 -19.13 -15.88 40.87
C SER A 392 -20.61 -15.55 41.11
N SER A 393 -20.93 -14.58 41.97
CA SER A 393 -22.28 -14.04 42.12
C SER A 393 -22.74 -13.23 40.90
N CYS A 394 -21.80 -12.79 40.06
CA CYS A 394 -22.06 -11.95 38.91
C CYS A 394 -21.98 -12.75 37.62
N GLN A 395 -23.13 -13.31 37.24
CA GLN A 395 -23.29 -14.17 36.08
C GLN A 395 -23.85 -13.40 34.89
N ALA A 396 -23.55 -13.88 33.69
CA ALA A 396 -24.11 -13.31 32.48
C ALA A 396 -25.61 -13.62 32.37
N GLU A 397 -26.37 -12.62 31.95
CA GLU A 397 -27.76 -12.79 31.53
C GLU A 397 -27.79 -13.50 30.18
N ASP A 398 -28.56 -14.58 30.11
CA ASP A 398 -28.73 -15.36 28.90
C ASP A 398 -29.91 -14.83 28.08
N THR A 399 -29.62 -13.99 27.08
CA THR A 399 -30.62 -13.45 26.15
C THR A 399 -30.64 -14.26 24.84
N ASP A 400 -31.73 -14.21 24.06
CA ASP A 400 -31.93 -15.09 22.88
C ASP A 400 -30.70 -15.21 21.95
N ASP A 401 -30.05 -14.10 21.63
CA ASP A 401 -28.87 -14.06 20.74
C ASP A 401 -27.53 -13.81 21.45
N HIS A 402 -27.53 -13.39 22.72
CA HIS A 402 -26.30 -12.93 23.41
C HIS A 402 -26.20 -13.43 24.86
N LEU A 403 -25.00 -13.79 25.28
CA LEU A 403 -24.62 -13.89 26.69
C LEU A 403 -24.09 -12.52 27.13
N VAL A 404 -24.84 -11.81 27.98
CA VAL A 404 -24.52 -10.43 28.40
C VAL A 404 -24.08 -10.42 29.84
N LEU A 405 -22.81 -10.11 30.07
CA LEU A 405 -22.24 -9.92 31.39
C LEU A 405 -22.16 -8.42 31.70
N SER A 406 -22.88 -7.97 32.73
CA SER A 406 -22.92 -6.56 33.13
C SER A 406 -22.82 -6.39 34.64
N SER A 407 -22.05 -5.41 35.09
CA SER A 407 -21.93 -5.06 36.51
C SER A 407 -21.53 -3.60 36.69
N ALA A 408 -22.00 -2.98 37.77
CA ALA A 408 -21.57 -1.66 38.20
C ALA A 408 -20.10 -1.69 38.68
N TYR A 409 -19.40 -0.56 38.57
CA TYR A 409 -17.99 -0.43 38.99
C TYR A 409 -17.77 -0.68 40.48
N SER A 410 -18.82 -0.60 41.31
CA SER A 410 -18.79 -0.85 42.76
C SER A 410 -19.00 -2.32 43.15
N SER A 411 -19.30 -3.20 42.19
CA SER A 411 -19.68 -4.61 42.45
C SER A 411 -18.77 -5.60 41.73
N CYS A 412 -18.93 -6.90 42.01
CA CYS A 412 -18.32 -8.00 41.26
C CYS A 412 -16.79 -8.01 41.18
N GLY A 413 -16.09 -7.46 42.17
CA GLY A 413 -14.63 -7.41 42.21
C GLY A 413 -13.99 -6.47 41.18
N MET A 414 -14.76 -5.52 40.63
CA MET A 414 -14.24 -4.50 39.72
C MET A 414 -13.14 -3.68 40.41
N LYS A 415 -12.02 -3.49 39.72
CA LYS A 415 -10.92 -2.61 40.16
C LYS A 415 -10.88 -1.38 39.27
N VAL A 416 -11.29 -0.25 39.83
CA VAL A 416 -11.24 1.07 39.19
C VAL A 416 -9.93 1.75 39.56
N THR A 417 -9.13 2.10 38.56
CA THR A 417 -7.91 2.90 38.74
C THR A 417 -8.04 4.11 37.83
N ALA A 418 -8.22 5.29 38.40
CA ALA A 418 -8.56 6.53 37.69
C ALA A 418 -9.72 6.38 36.69
N HIS A 419 -9.41 6.25 35.39
CA HIS A 419 -10.36 6.13 34.28
C HIS A 419 -10.38 4.72 33.67
N VAL A 420 -9.59 3.79 34.20
CA VAL A 420 -9.49 2.41 33.72
C VAL A 420 -10.21 1.49 34.70
N VAL A 421 -11.20 0.76 34.20
CA VAL A 421 -11.92 -0.27 34.95
C VAL A 421 -11.41 -1.63 34.51
N SER A 422 -11.05 -2.48 35.47
CA SER A 422 -10.50 -3.81 35.22
C SER A 422 -11.23 -4.90 36.01
N ASN A 423 -11.34 -6.08 35.41
CA ASN A 423 -11.89 -7.29 36.04
C ASN A 423 -11.28 -8.55 35.37
N GLU A 424 -11.59 -9.73 35.88
CA GLU A 424 -11.31 -11.01 35.25
C GLU A 424 -12.63 -11.68 34.85
N VAL A 425 -12.69 -12.21 33.63
CA VAL A 425 -13.84 -12.94 33.10
C VAL A 425 -13.52 -14.43 33.12
N ILE A 426 -14.44 -15.22 33.65
CA ILE A 426 -14.33 -16.68 33.78
C ILE A 426 -15.35 -17.33 32.85
N ILE A 427 -14.88 -18.20 31.96
CA ILE A 427 -15.69 -18.96 31.01
C ILE A 427 -15.69 -20.42 31.45
N SER A 428 -16.87 -20.95 31.70
CA SER A 428 -17.09 -22.36 32.06
C SER A 428 -17.59 -23.14 30.85
N PHE A 429 -17.20 -24.41 30.74
CA PHE A 429 -17.57 -25.31 29.65
C PHE A 429 -18.30 -26.55 30.20
N PRO A 430 -19.16 -27.23 29.41
CA PRO A 430 -19.71 -28.51 29.79
C PRO A 430 -18.61 -29.57 29.78
N SER A 431 -18.55 -30.37 30.85
CA SER A 431 -17.72 -31.58 30.98
C SER A 431 -16.20 -31.36 31.15
N GLY A 432 -15.75 -31.21 32.41
CA GLY A 432 -14.38 -31.51 32.85
C GLY A 432 -13.22 -30.62 32.37
N SER A 433 -13.41 -29.77 31.35
CA SER A 433 -12.37 -28.85 30.91
C SER A 433 -12.17 -27.68 31.90
N PRO A 434 -10.93 -27.26 32.18
CA PRO A 434 -10.66 -26.17 33.12
C PRO A 434 -11.30 -24.86 32.63
N PRO A 435 -11.81 -24.02 33.55
CA PRO A 435 -12.40 -22.75 33.18
C PRO A 435 -11.33 -21.82 32.59
N LEU A 436 -11.68 -21.13 31.53
CA LEU A 436 -10.82 -20.18 30.84
C LEU A 436 -10.94 -18.81 31.50
N ARG A 437 -9.81 -18.15 31.75
CA ARG A 437 -9.74 -16.86 32.45
C ARG A 437 -9.14 -15.78 31.56
N LYS A 438 -9.80 -14.63 31.46
CA LYS A 438 -9.31 -13.47 30.72
C LYS A 438 -9.36 -12.22 31.58
N LYS A 439 -8.21 -11.56 31.76
CA LYS A 439 -8.19 -10.19 32.29
C LYS A 439 -8.75 -9.24 31.25
N VAL A 440 -9.72 -8.43 31.65
CA VAL A 440 -10.42 -7.47 30.80
C VAL A 440 -10.30 -6.09 31.42
N GLN A 441 -10.17 -5.08 30.57
CA GLN A 441 -10.14 -3.69 30.98
C GLN A 441 -10.73 -2.79 29.91
N CYS A 442 -11.37 -1.70 30.34
CA CYS A 442 -11.87 -0.65 29.45
C CYS A 442 -11.64 0.73 30.08
N ILE A 443 -11.58 1.74 29.21
CA ILE A 443 -11.50 3.15 29.63
C ILE A 443 -12.93 3.67 29.77
N ASP A 444 -13.25 4.27 30.92
CA ASP A 444 -14.48 5.01 31.14
C ASP A 444 -14.42 6.34 30.37
N MET A 445 -14.94 6.32 29.15
CA MET A 445 -14.92 7.48 28.26
C MET A 445 -15.77 8.65 28.76
N ASP A 446 -16.76 8.39 29.61
CA ASP A 446 -17.65 9.42 30.16
C ASP A 446 -16.93 10.28 31.22
N SER A 447 -15.85 9.75 31.78
CA SER A 447 -14.99 10.45 32.74
C SER A 447 -13.92 11.34 32.09
N LEU A 448 -13.77 11.29 30.75
CA LEU A 448 -12.81 12.08 29.98
C LEU A 448 -13.50 13.15 29.13
N SER A 449 -12.99 14.37 29.20
CA SER A 449 -13.42 15.48 28.35
C SER A 449 -12.34 15.81 27.33
N PHE A 450 -12.73 16.00 26.07
CA PHE A 450 -11.83 16.28 24.96
C PHE A 450 -12.19 17.62 24.34
N GLN A 451 -11.21 18.51 24.18
CA GLN A 451 -11.41 19.82 23.54
C GLN A 451 -10.39 20.02 22.42
N LEU A 452 -10.83 20.57 21.31
CA LEU A 452 -10.00 20.90 20.15
C LEU A 452 -9.92 22.43 20.04
N GLY A 453 -8.73 22.99 20.19
CA GLY A 453 -8.48 24.43 20.14
C GLY A 453 -7.59 24.81 18.96
N LEU A 454 -7.96 25.89 18.25
CA LEU A 454 -7.15 26.53 17.22
C LEU A 454 -6.67 27.89 17.73
N TYR A 455 -5.43 28.25 17.40
CA TYR A 455 -4.72 29.41 17.89
C TYR A 455 -3.97 30.06 16.74
N LEU A 456 -3.88 31.38 16.73
CA LEU A 456 -3.19 32.15 15.67
C LEU A 456 -1.74 32.50 16.05
N SER A 457 -1.28 32.07 17.22
CA SER A 457 0.09 32.28 17.67
C SER A 457 0.68 30.97 18.20
N PRO A 458 2.00 30.78 18.08
CA PRO A 458 2.71 29.60 18.58
C PRO A 458 2.68 29.50 20.13
N HIS A 459 2.17 30.52 20.82
CA HIS A 459 2.10 30.57 22.27
C HIS A 459 0.77 30.07 22.84
N PHE A 460 -0.19 29.68 22.00
CA PHE A 460 -1.48 29.07 22.42
C PHE A 460 -2.27 29.92 23.45
N LEU A 461 -2.18 31.25 23.38
CA LEU A 461 -2.75 32.15 24.38
C LEU A 461 -4.25 32.43 24.18
N GLN A 462 -4.68 32.63 22.93
CA GLN A 462 -6.06 32.97 22.59
C GLN A 462 -6.59 32.02 21.53
N ALA A 463 -7.62 31.27 21.89
CA ALA A 463 -8.33 30.41 20.97
C ALA A 463 -9.08 31.27 19.93
N SER A 464 -8.99 30.84 18.68
CA SER A 464 -9.66 31.46 17.53
C SER A 464 -10.50 30.41 16.81
N ASN A 465 -11.62 30.84 16.26
CA ASN A 465 -12.41 30.08 15.31
C ASN A 465 -12.29 30.65 13.89
N THR A 466 -11.45 31.65 13.67
CA THR A 466 -11.21 32.31 12.39
C THR A 466 -9.76 32.16 11.97
N ILE A 467 -9.51 31.85 10.70
CA ILE A 467 -8.19 31.78 10.08
C ILE A 467 -8.20 32.56 8.77
N GLU A 468 -7.18 33.38 8.52
CA GLU A 468 -7.02 34.06 7.23
C GLU A 468 -6.30 33.15 6.22
N LEU A 469 -6.66 33.28 4.94
CA LEU A 469 -5.99 32.54 3.87
C LEU A 469 -4.49 32.93 3.81
N GLY A 470 -3.61 31.93 3.90
CA GLY A 470 -2.15 32.15 3.97
C GLY A 470 -1.62 32.42 5.38
N GLN A 471 -2.46 32.42 6.42
CA GLN A 471 -2.04 32.50 7.82
C GLN A 471 -1.73 31.10 8.38
N GLN A 472 -0.72 31.01 9.24
CA GLN A 472 -0.39 29.78 9.95
C GLN A 472 -1.27 29.65 11.21
N ALA A 473 -1.93 28.50 11.36
CA ALA A 473 -2.71 28.15 12.54
C ALA A 473 -2.01 27.08 13.37
N PHE A 474 -2.20 27.15 14.69
CA PHE A 474 -1.67 26.25 15.69
C PHE A 474 -2.83 25.53 16.37
N VAL A 475 -2.76 24.21 16.51
CA VAL A 475 -3.86 23.37 17.02
C VAL A 475 -3.37 22.60 18.22
N GLN A 476 -4.16 22.58 19.29
CA GLN A 476 -3.95 21.78 20.50
C GLN A 476 -5.19 20.94 20.75
N VAL A 477 -4.99 19.65 21.07
CA VAL A 477 -6.07 18.78 21.52
C VAL A 477 -5.90 18.48 22.99
N SER A 478 -6.74 19.08 23.84
CA SER A 478 -6.67 18.88 25.28
C SER A 478 -7.56 17.76 25.76
N VAL A 479 -7.05 16.98 26.71
CA VAL A 479 -7.78 15.90 27.37
C VAL A 479 -7.75 16.12 28.86
N SER A 480 -8.92 16.26 29.48
CA SER A 480 -9.06 16.49 30.92
C SER A 480 -9.97 15.46 31.59
N PRO A 481 -9.55 14.84 32.71
CA PRO A 481 -8.24 14.93 33.34
C PRO A 481 -7.21 14.03 32.62
N LEU A 482 -5.96 14.50 32.45
CA LEU A 482 -4.91 13.63 31.93
C LEU A 482 -4.35 12.77 33.08
N THR A 483 -4.35 11.45 32.89
CA THR A 483 -3.76 10.51 33.85
C THR A 483 -2.64 9.72 33.21
N SER A 484 -1.61 9.41 33.98
CA SER A 484 -0.43 8.64 33.53
C SER A 484 -0.77 7.23 33.00
N GLU A 485 -1.99 6.77 33.23
CA GLU A 485 -2.47 5.44 32.87
C GLU A 485 -2.97 5.35 31.43
N VAL A 486 -3.29 6.50 30.80
CA VAL A 486 -3.80 6.56 29.43
C VAL A 486 -2.92 7.50 28.61
N THR A 487 -2.21 6.94 27.64
CA THR A 487 -1.45 7.73 26.67
C THR A 487 -2.37 8.16 25.53
N VAL A 488 -2.39 9.46 25.23
CA VAL A 488 -3.19 10.03 24.15
C VAL A 488 -2.26 10.39 22.99
N GLN A 489 -2.57 9.92 21.80
CA GLN A 489 -1.79 10.18 20.60
C GLN A 489 -2.69 10.67 19.47
N LEU A 490 -2.18 11.59 18.67
CA LEU A 490 -2.88 12.09 17.49
C LEU A 490 -2.67 11.12 16.33
N ASP A 491 -3.74 10.46 15.88
CA ASP A 491 -3.67 9.45 14.83
C ASP A 491 -3.81 10.07 13.43
N SER A 492 -4.86 10.87 13.23
CA SER A 492 -5.13 11.56 11.96
C SER A 492 -5.88 12.87 12.19
N CYS A 493 -5.67 13.85 11.33
CA CYS A 493 -6.41 15.11 11.30
C CYS A 493 -6.65 15.55 9.85
N HIS A 494 -7.87 16.00 9.57
CA HIS A 494 -8.26 16.52 8.26
C HIS A 494 -9.05 17.81 8.43
N LEU A 495 -8.96 18.67 7.43
CA LEU A 495 -9.74 19.89 7.31
C LEU A 495 -10.71 19.75 6.14
N ASP A 496 -11.98 19.59 6.46
CA ASP A 496 -13.07 19.59 5.48
C ASP A 496 -13.43 21.05 5.16
N LEU A 497 -13.25 21.48 3.91
CA LEU A 497 -13.54 22.85 3.46
C LEU A 497 -14.99 23.02 2.96
N GLY A 498 -15.85 22.03 3.23
CA GLY A 498 -17.24 22.01 2.80
C GLY A 498 -17.41 21.56 1.34
N PRO A 499 -18.64 21.58 0.81
CA PRO A 499 -18.95 21.05 -0.52
C PRO A 499 -18.26 21.80 -1.68
N GLU A 500 -17.75 23.01 -1.43
CA GLU A 500 -17.06 23.83 -2.43
C GLU A 500 -15.53 23.62 -2.46
N GLY A 501 -14.96 22.86 -1.52
CA GLY A 501 -13.51 22.65 -1.42
C GLY A 501 -13.15 21.21 -1.07
N ASP A 502 -11.98 20.76 -1.52
CA ASP A 502 -11.50 19.42 -1.21
C ASP A 502 -11.17 19.26 0.28
N MET A 503 -11.32 18.04 0.80
CA MET A 503 -10.80 17.69 2.12
C MET A 503 -9.28 17.72 2.12
N VAL A 504 -8.71 18.52 3.01
CA VAL A 504 -7.26 18.65 3.17
C VAL A 504 -6.80 17.74 4.29
N GLU A 505 -6.17 16.61 3.95
CA GLU A 505 -5.49 15.75 4.93
C GLU A 505 -4.27 16.50 5.52
N LEU A 506 -4.30 16.77 6.82
CA LEU A 506 -3.21 17.44 7.52
C LEU A 506 -2.24 16.41 8.11
N ILE A 507 -2.79 15.41 8.79
CA ILE A 507 -2.04 14.35 9.49
C ILE A 507 -2.70 13.01 9.16
N GLN A 508 -1.89 12.02 8.79
CA GLN A 508 -2.34 10.66 8.53
C GLN A 508 -1.35 9.67 9.13
N SER A 509 -1.85 8.65 9.83
CA SER A 509 -1.02 7.62 10.48
C SER A 509 0.10 8.21 11.34
N ARG A 510 -0.24 9.24 12.14
CA ARG A 510 0.67 9.95 13.07
C ARG A 510 1.79 10.75 12.38
N THR A 511 1.69 10.97 11.07
CA THR A 511 2.67 11.72 10.27
C THR A 511 2.05 12.92 9.57
N ALA A 512 2.79 14.03 9.48
CA ALA A 512 2.36 15.22 8.73
C ALA A 512 2.37 14.91 7.22
N LYS A 513 1.27 15.21 6.52
CA LYS A 513 1.09 14.83 5.11
C LYS A 513 1.83 15.73 4.11
N GLY A 514 2.16 16.96 4.48
CA GLY A 514 2.80 17.93 3.60
C GLY A 514 3.67 18.95 4.33
N SER A 515 4.46 19.71 3.57
CA SER A 515 5.38 20.74 4.11
C SER A 515 4.68 21.92 4.79
N CYS A 516 3.37 22.10 4.54
CA CYS A 516 2.54 23.08 5.21
C CYS A 516 2.08 22.64 6.62
N VAL A 517 2.39 21.43 7.07
CA VAL A 517 2.00 20.90 8.38
C VAL A 517 3.23 20.54 9.18
N THR A 518 3.25 20.90 10.46
CA THR A 518 4.36 20.59 11.38
C THR A 518 3.81 20.06 12.70
N LEU A 519 4.21 18.85 13.06
CA LEU A 519 3.93 18.27 14.39
C LEU A 519 4.78 19.02 15.42
N LEU A 520 4.13 19.51 16.48
CA LEU A 520 4.78 20.29 17.54
C LEU A 520 4.99 19.41 18.76
N SER A 521 5.89 19.83 19.65
CA SER A 521 6.05 19.20 20.95
C SER A 521 4.73 19.29 21.76
N PRO A 522 4.37 18.24 22.53
CA PRO A 522 3.18 18.27 23.37
C PRO A 522 3.14 19.45 24.36
N SER A 523 1.94 19.81 24.83
CA SER A 523 1.76 20.78 25.93
C SER A 523 2.53 20.37 27.18
N PRO A 524 2.86 21.31 28.09
CA PRO A 524 3.24 20.96 29.46
C PRO A 524 2.27 19.97 30.15
N GLU A 525 0.98 20.01 29.78
CA GLU A 525 -0.01 19.03 30.27
C GLU A 525 0.04 17.69 29.52
N GLY A 526 0.80 17.53 28.44
CA GLY A 526 0.86 16.32 27.62
C GLY A 526 -0.02 16.33 26.36
N ASP A 527 -0.77 17.40 26.13
CA ASP A 527 -1.69 17.53 24.99
C ASP A 527 -0.97 17.53 23.63
N PRO A 528 -1.39 16.72 22.64
CA PRO A 528 -0.81 16.75 21.30
C PRO A 528 -1.06 18.10 20.60
N ARG A 529 -0.02 18.61 19.94
CA ARG A 529 -0.02 19.90 19.24
C ARG A 529 0.51 19.76 17.81
N PHE A 530 -0.04 20.52 16.88
CA PHE A 530 0.49 20.66 15.53
C PHE A 530 0.20 22.05 14.98
N SER A 531 0.86 22.44 13.89
CA SER A 531 0.52 23.66 13.15
C SER A 531 0.31 23.34 11.68
N PHE A 532 -0.50 24.14 11.01
CA PHE A 532 -0.69 24.04 9.58
C PHE A 532 -0.83 25.43 8.94
N LEU A 533 -0.45 25.53 7.67
CA LEU A 533 -0.57 26.74 6.85
C LEU A 533 -1.57 26.51 5.72
N LEU A 534 -2.69 27.24 5.76
CA LEU A 534 -3.75 27.10 4.76
C LEU A 534 -3.45 27.96 3.51
N ARG A 535 -2.73 27.40 2.53
CA ARG A 535 -2.52 28.02 1.21
C ARG A 535 -3.48 27.40 0.20
N VAL A 536 -4.73 27.84 0.22
CA VAL A 536 -5.73 27.35 -0.73
C VAL A 536 -5.82 28.38 -1.87
N TYR A 537 -5.30 28.05 -3.05
CA TYR A 537 -5.59 28.78 -4.28
C TYR A 537 -6.81 28.13 -4.95
N MET A 538 -7.97 28.21 -4.31
CA MET A 538 -9.24 27.74 -4.89
C MET A 538 -10.12 28.95 -5.24
N VAL A 539 -10.82 28.82 -6.37
CA VAL A 539 -11.89 29.71 -6.80
C VAL A 539 -13.11 28.81 -6.99
N PRO A 540 -14.17 28.90 -6.16
CA PRO A 540 -14.37 29.87 -5.08
C PRO A 540 -13.43 29.65 -3.88
N THR A 541 -13.13 30.73 -3.15
CA THR A 541 -12.41 30.62 -1.87
C THR A 541 -13.38 30.15 -0.79
N PRO A 542 -13.10 29.03 -0.09
CA PRO A 542 -14.01 28.51 0.95
C PRO A 542 -14.11 29.51 2.11
N THR A 543 -15.33 29.74 2.60
CA THR A 543 -15.61 30.69 3.70
C THR A 543 -15.68 30.01 5.08
N ALA A 544 -15.82 28.69 5.11
CA ALA A 544 -15.91 27.91 6.35
C ALA A 544 -15.27 26.52 6.16
N GLY A 545 -14.88 25.89 7.26
CA GLY A 545 -14.38 24.52 7.26
C GLY A 545 -14.60 23.83 8.62
N THR A 546 -14.45 22.51 8.65
CA THR A 546 -14.50 21.69 9.86
C THR A 546 -13.17 20.97 10.03
N LEU A 547 -12.44 21.29 11.09
CA LEU A 547 -11.23 20.59 11.47
C LEU A 547 -11.60 19.41 12.36
N SER A 548 -11.24 18.21 11.94
CA SER A 548 -11.54 16.95 12.64
C SER A 548 -10.26 16.18 12.90
N CYS A 549 -10.09 15.68 14.12
CA CYS A 549 -8.93 14.90 14.54
C CYS A 549 -9.36 13.61 15.26
N ASN A 550 -8.71 12.50 14.92
CA ASN A 550 -8.85 11.22 15.58
C ASN A 550 -7.72 11.03 16.59
N LEU A 551 -8.10 10.75 17.84
CA LEU A 551 -7.21 10.46 18.95
C LEU A 551 -7.18 8.96 19.20
N ALA A 552 -5.98 8.40 19.31
CA ALA A 552 -5.74 7.05 19.80
C ALA A 552 -5.43 7.12 21.29
N LEU A 553 -6.29 6.52 22.12
CA LEU A 553 -6.09 6.35 23.55
C LEU A 553 -5.59 4.95 23.83
N ARG A 554 -4.40 4.85 24.43
CA ARG A 554 -3.80 3.57 24.78
C ARG A 554 -3.65 3.45 26.31
N PRO A 555 -4.35 2.51 26.96
CA PRO A 555 -4.12 2.19 28.36
C PRO A 555 -2.72 1.58 28.52
N SER A 556 -2.00 1.94 29.58
CA SER A 556 -0.66 1.42 29.89
C SER A 556 -0.60 -0.11 29.98
N THR A 557 -1.73 -0.73 30.33
CA THR A 557 -1.87 -2.16 30.58
C THR A 557 -2.44 -2.94 29.39
N LEU A 558 -2.92 -2.30 28.31
CA LEU A 558 -3.53 -2.96 27.14
C LEU A 558 -2.78 -2.65 25.85
N SER A 559 -2.69 -3.64 24.97
CA SER A 559 -2.24 -3.47 23.59
C SER A 559 -3.31 -2.90 22.65
N GLN A 560 -4.55 -2.75 23.11
CA GLN A 560 -5.67 -2.27 22.31
C GLN A 560 -5.84 -0.76 22.46
N GLU A 561 -5.85 -0.07 21.32
CA GLU A 561 -6.12 1.37 21.25
C GLU A 561 -7.63 1.62 21.14
N VAL A 562 -8.12 2.63 21.85
CA VAL A 562 -9.49 3.12 21.76
C VAL A 562 -9.45 4.44 21.01
N TYR A 563 -10.28 4.60 19.99
CA TYR A 563 -10.28 5.81 19.18
C TYR A 563 -11.41 6.78 19.58
N LYS A 564 -11.11 8.07 19.58
CA LYS A 564 -12.09 9.15 19.80
C LYS A 564 -11.87 10.26 18.78
N THR A 565 -12.92 10.64 18.05
CA THR A 565 -12.89 11.78 17.13
C THR A 565 -13.33 13.06 17.84
N VAL A 566 -12.59 14.14 17.64
CA VAL A 566 -12.91 15.50 18.06
C VAL A 566 -12.99 16.40 16.83
N SER A 567 -13.91 17.37 16.81
CA SER A 567 -14.09 18.28 15.68
C SER A 567 -14.40 19.70 16.15
N MET A 568 -13.99 20.69 15.34
CA MET A 568 -14.31 22.11 15.55
C MET A 568 -14.64 22.77 14.20
N ARG A 569 -15.53 23.76 14.22
CA ARG A 569 -15.81 24.59 13.04
C ARG A 569 -14.90 25.80 13.02
N LEU A 570 -14.42 26.16 11.84
CA LEU A 570 -13.61 27.34 11.60
C LEU A 570 -14.16 28.18 10.44
N ASN A 571 -13.96 29.48 10.53
CA ASN A 571 -14.32 30.47 9.53
C ASN A 571 -13.05 30.88 8.78
N ILE A 572 -13.11 30.94 7.46
CA ILE A 572 -11.97 31.25 6.60
C ILE A 572 -12.20 32.62 5.98
N VAL A 573 -11.32 33.57 6.27
CA VAL A 573 -11.40 34.95 5.76
C VAL A 573 -10.42 35.10 4.61
N SER A 574 -10.91 35.50 3.43
CA SER A 574 -10.08 35.88 2.30
C SER A 574 -9.74 37.37 2.37
N PRO A 575 -8.48 37.77 2.14
CA PRO A 575 -8.14 39.19 2.05
C PRO A 575 -8.83 39.80 0.82
N ASP A 576 -9.68 40.80 1.04
CA ASP A 576 -10.46 41.51 0.02
C ASP A 576 -9.58 41.97 -1.16
N LEU A 577 -9.74 41.34 -2.34
CA LEU A 577 -9.17 41.81 -3.61
C LEU A 577 -10.06 42.86 -4.32
N SER A 578 -11.06 43.43 -3.62
CA SER A 578 -12.08 44.33 -4.19
C SER A 578 -11.60 45.78 -4.49
N GLY A 579 -10.34 45.95 -4.87
CA GLY A 579 -9.71 47.23 -5.16
C GLY A 579 -9.15 47.37 -6.57
N LYS A 580 -9.99 47.27 -7.62
CA LYS A 580 -9.76 47.77 -9.01
C LYS A 580 -8.39 47.51 -9.69
N GLY A 581 -7.60 46.52 -9.27
CA GLY A 581 -6.32 46.16 -9.89
C GLY A 581 -6.38 44.79 -10.52
N LEU A 582 -5.89 44.64 -11.76
CA LEU A 582 -5.62 43.31 -12.31
C LEU A 582 -4.60 42.61 -11.42
N VAL A 583 -4.87 41.35 -11.08
CA VAL A 583 -3.98 40.50 -10.27
C VAL A 583 -2.59 40.45 -10.92
N LEU A 584 -1.51 40.46 -10.13
CA LEU A 584 -0.13 40.47 -10.65
C LEU A 584 0.12 39.41 -11.76
N PRO A 585 -0.40 38.17 -11.68
CA PRO A 585 -0.29 37.20 -12.78
C PRO A 585 -1.01 37.63 -14.05
N SER A 586 -2.17 38.28 -13.94
CA SER A 586 -2.91 38.85 -15.07
C SER A 586 -2.14 40.01 -15.70
N VAL A 587 -1.53 40.89 -14.89
CA VAL A 587 -0.65 41.96 -15.37
C VAL A 587 0.56 41.36 -16.09
N LEU A 588 1.21 40.36 -15.50
CA LEU A 588 2.35 39.66 -16.11
C LEU A 588 1.96 38.95 -17.41
N GLY A 589 0.78 38.33 -17.46
CA GLY A 589 0.24 37.71 -18.66
C GLY A 589 -0.04 38.72 -19.76
N ILE A 590 -0.58 39.90 -19.42
CA ILE A 590 -0.84 40.99 -20.37
C ILE A 590 0.46 41.61 -20.87
N THR A 591 1.43 41.87 -19.99
CA THR A 591 2.73 42.43 -20.40
C THR A 591 3.51 41.46 -21.28
N PHE A 592 3.50 40.16 -20.95
CA PHE A 592 4.08 39.12 -21.79
C PHE A 592 3.37 38.99 -23.14
N GLY A 593 2.02 39.02 -23.15
CA GLY A 593 1.24 39.01 -24.39
C GLY A 593 1.53 40.22 -25.28
N ALA A 594 1.61 41.43 -24.72
CA ALA A 594 1.97 42.64 -25.45
C ALA A 594 3.41 42.60 -26.00
N PHE A 595 4.36 42.07 -25.23
CA PHE A 595 5.74 41.86 -25.69
C PHE A 595 5.80 40.89 -26.88
N LEU A 596 5.08 39.76 -26.82
CA LEU A 596 5.03 38.81 -27.94
C LEU A 596 4.42 39.44 -29.20
N ILE A 597 3.35 40.24 -29.06
CA ILE A 597 2.76 40.97 -30.20
C ILE A 597 3.79 41.94 -30.80
N GLY A 598 4.52 42.69 -29.98
CA GLY A 598 5.58 43.60 -30.44
C GLY A 598 6.73 42.88 -31.16
N ALA A 599 7.17 41.74 -30.63
CA ALA A 599 8.20 40.91 -31.27
C ALA A 599 7.74 40.36 -32.63
N LEU A 600 6.49 39.88 -32.72
CA LEU A 600 5.91 39.37 -33.98
C LEU A 600 5.74 40.47 -35.04
N LEU A 601 5.28 41.66 -34.65
CA LEU A 601 5.18 42.81 -35.56
C LEU A 601 6.56 43.25 -36.09
N THR A 602 7.57 43.26 -35.22
CA THR A 602 8.95 43.59 -35.61
C THR A 602 9.51 42.55 -36.57
N ALA A 603 9.27 41.25 -36.32
CA ALA A 603 9.66 40.17 -37.22
C ALA A 603 8.95 40.25 -38.58
N ALA A 604 7.65 40.58 -38.61
CA ALA A 604 6.89 40.76 -39.84
C ALA A 604 7.40 41.95 -40.66
N LEU A 605 7.71 43.09 -40.02
CA LEU A 605 8.33 44.24 -40.69
C LEU A 605 9.73 43.91 -41.23
N TRP A 606 10.53 43.17 -40.47
CA TRP A 606 11.85 42.69 -40.92
C TRP A 606 11.73 41.74 -42.12
N TYR A 607 10.72 40.87 -42.12
CA TYR A 607 10.43 39.97 -43.23
C TYR A 607 10.05 40.74 -44.50
N ILE A 608 9.16 41.73 -44.40
CA ILE A 608 8.78 42.59 -45.53
C ILE A 608 10.00 43.37 -46.05
N TYR A 609 10.80 43.96 -45.16
CA TYR A 609 12.01 44.70 -45.54
C TYR A 609 13.06 43.82 -46.23
N SER A 610 13.29 42.60 -45.72
CA SER A 610 14.26 41.65 -46.29
C SER A 610 13.83 41.06 -47.63
N HIS A 611 12.52 41.02 -47.95
CA HIS A 611 12.01 40.57 -49.24
C HIS A 611 11.74 41.69 -50.26
N THR A 612 11.71 42.95 -49.85
CA THR A 612 11.54 44.10 -50.76
C THR A 612 12.86 44.78 -51.15
N ARG A 613 13.98 44.46 -50.47
CA ARG A 613 15.28 45.06 -50.77
C ARG A 613 15.95 44.39 -51.97
N GLY A 614 15.98 45.09 -53.11
CA GLY A 614 16.65 44.61 -54.33
C GLY A 614 18.13 44.29 -54.10
N PRO A 615 18.65 43.15 -54.59
CA PRO A 615 20.03 42.73 -54.37
C PRO A 615 20.99 43.49 -55.31
N SER A 616 21.44 44.68 -54.92
CA SER A 616 22.57 45.33 -55.59
C SER A 616 23.89 44.77 -55.04
N LYS A 617 24.61 44.09 -55.94
CA LYS A 617 25.97 43.53 -55.86
C LYS A 617 26.90 44.16 -54.82
N ARG A 618 27.52 43.24 -54.07
CA ARG A 618 28.81 43.27 -53.34
C ARG A 618 29.82 44.30 -53.86
N GLU A 619 30.44 45.00 -52.91
CA GLU A 619 31.86 45.35 -53.00
C GLU A 619 32.49 45.20 -51.59
N PRO A 620 33.43 44.25 -51.40
CA PRO A 620 34.19 44.14 -50.15
C PRO A 620 35.41 45.07 -50.24
N VAL A 621 35.47 46.07 -49.36
CA VAL A 621 36.63 46.95 -49.23
C VAL A 621 37.79 46.17 -48.58
N VAL A 622 38.81 45.86 -49.38
CA VAL A 622 40.17 45.51 -48.94
C VAL A 622 41.06 46.71 -49.21
N ALA A 623 41.57 47.33 -48.14
CA ALA A 623 42.75 48.19 -48.14
C ALA A 623 43.80 47.47 -47.27
N VAL A 624 44.73 46.71 -47.84
CA VAL A 624 46.10 47.14 -48.20
C VAL A 624 46.87 47.81 -47.03
N ALA A 625 47.30 46.98 -46.08
CA ALA A 625 48.49 47.07 -45.20
C ALA A 625 48.96 45.63 -44.87
N ALA A 626 50.25 45.27 -45.02
CA ALA A 626 50.75 43.89 -45.23
C ALA A 626 51.94 43.48 -44.30
N PRO A 627 52.43 42.21 -44.23
CA PRO A 627 51.74 40.91 -44.09
C PRO A 627 52.40 39.87 -43.12
N ALA A 628 51.66 38.78 -42.77
CA ALA A 628 52.04 37.38 -42.41
C ALA A 628 53.01 37.13 -41.22
N SER A 629 52.91 36.15 -40.31
CA SER A 629 52.22 34.84 -40.10
C SER A 629 52.59 34.44 -38.64
N SER A 630 51.79 33.88 -37.72
CA SER A 630 51.13 32.56 -37.66
C SER A 630 50.51 32.36 -36.26
N GLU A 631 49.27 31.82 -36.18
CA GLU A 631 48.66 30.92 -35.14
C GLU A 631 48.73 31.35 -33.64
N SER A 632 47.68 31.35 -32.80
CA SER A 632 46.39 30.65 -32.73
C SER A 632 45.39 31.38 -31.78
N SER A 633 44.11 31.09 -31.98
CA SER A 633 42.86 31.47 -31.29
C SER A 633 42.83 31.23 -29.75
N SER A 634 42.05 31.87 -28.86
CA SER A 634 40.70 32.46 -28.94
C SER A 634 40.39 33.36 -27.70
N THR A 635 39.87 34.56 -27.97
CA THR A 635 38.84 35.35 -27.25
C THR A 635 38.68 35.24 -25.72
N ASN A 636 39.02 36.31 -24.99
CA ASN A 636 38.05 36.99 -24.11
C ASN A 636 38.49 38.44 -23.82
N HIS A 637 37.60 39.40 -24.02
CA HIS A 637 37.86 40.84 -23.86
C HIS A 637 37.48 41.35 -22.47
N SER A 638 38.31 42.30 -22.01
CA SER A 638 38.27 43.00 -20.74
C SER A 638 37.21 44.10 -20.66
N ILE A 639 36.47 44.15 -19.55
CA ILE A 639 35.89 45.34 -18.90
C ILE A 639 35.98 44.98 -17.39
N GLY A 640 36.60 45.70 -16.48
CA GLY A 640 36.73 47.15 -16.35
C GLY A 640 36.00 47.56 -15.07
N SER A 641 36.77 47.92 -14.04
CA SER A 641 36.47 48.96 -13.05
C SER A 641 35.63 48.64 -11.79
N THR A 642 36.27 48.95 -10.64
CA THR A 642 35.76 49.70 -9.46
C THR A 642 34.50 49.18 -8.75
N GLN A 643 34.56 48.65 -7.53
CA GLN A 643 34.65 49.38 -6.24
C GLN A 643 33.67 50.56 -6.11
N SER A 644 33.03 50.66 -4.93
CA SER A 644 32.22 51.76 -4.35
C SER A 644 30.68 51.60 -4.47
N THR A 645 30.00 51.08 -3.44
CA THR A 645 29.38 51.70 -2.23
C THR A 645 27.91 52.20 -2.41
N PRO A 646 27.11 52.17 -1.33
CA PRO A 646 25.64 52.11 -1.33
C PRO A 646 24.99 53.48 -1.04
N CYS A 647 23.65 53.55 -1.14
CA CYS A 647 22.78 54.51 -0.46
C CYS A 647 21.34 53.94 -0.51
N SER A 648 20.72 53.66 0.64
CA SER A 648 19.64 54.49 1.24
C SER A 648 18.26 54.08 0.69
N THR A 649 17.18 53.87 1.45
CA THR A 649 16.80 54.38 2.77
C THR A 649 15.43 53.75 3.14
N SER A 650 15.24 53.40 4.42
CA SER A 650 14.06 53.72 5.26
C SER A 650 12.67 53.12 4.86
N SER A 651 11.73 52.72 5.71
CA SER A 651 11.46 52.90 7.14
C SER A 651 10.32 51.94 7.56
N MET A 652 10.37 51.49 8.82
CA MET A 652 9.26 51.27 9.77
C MET A 652 8.03 50.41 9.38
N ALA A 653 7.94 49.21 9.96
CA ALA A 653 6.86 48.78 10.85
C ALA A 653 7.34 47.58 11.69
#